data_AF-F7C4U5-F1
#
_entry.id   AF-F7C4U5-F1
#
_cell.length_a   1.000
_cell.length_b   1.000
_cell.length_c   1.000
_cell.angle_alpha   90.00
_cell.angle_beta   90.00
_cell.angle_gamma   90.00
#
_symmetry.space_group_name_H-M   'P 1'
#
loop_
_entity.id
_entity.type
_entity.pdbx_description
1 polymer ?
#
loop_
_entity_poly.entity_id
_entity_poly.type
_entity_poly.pdbx_seq_one_letter_code
_entity_poly.pdbx_strand_id
1 'polypeptide(L)'
;MNMATVSGTEEEENAKKRKAHGMLKLYYGMTEEGKACERHLEPTDVDGVHFNPELYLTKLRKESSLSQLMDVEADMVRQIRSLDSEMQTLVYENYNKFISATDTIRKMKNDFKKMEDEMDGLATNMAVITEFSARISSTLQERHQQITKLSGVHTLLRKLQFLFELPARLKKCIELGAYAQAVSYHSKARSVLHQYQHMPSFHGIQTDCQAIMAGLADTLRQRFRDPASSPQDLSECVEMLLNLEEPAHLLCDEFLAHGRGRLASHLSDLQESGDILEFVDRGCGGFISDACLLAASYQSLFSKEAGSTAQMAEAKLTSFLEELSTGYFELVEKRLRQEKSLGDNSLLVRALDRFHRRLQAPSKLVPGCGFNRRGTEIVVRAAQERLAQYLQALKDFFQGCLTDVRQALAAPRLPGKEMPALGDLLAGLSASVLNQIKTVLAAVHLFTAKDVAFSDKPYFKGEFCSQGVREGLIVAFIKSVCQTARQFCEIPGEKGTSTPPALLLLLSRLCLDYETSTISYILTLTDEQFLGQDHSPVTPVSSLCSLARSTAQTLLNQYVKSQGLVVSQMLRKSVETRDWVTTIEPRNVRAVMKRVVEDITGVDVQVGLLYEEGVRKAHSSDSSKRTFSVYSSSRLQGRYAQSYTPSAPMDTNLLSNIQKLFSERIDIFSTVQFNKVSILTGIIKISLKTFLECVRLRTFGRYGLQQIQVDCHYLQLYLWRFVSDENLVHCLLDEVVGSAAHRCLDPAPMEQSVIEVICERG
;
A
#
# COMPACT_ATOMS: atom_id res chain seq x y z
N MET A 1 -54.47 45.44 48.35
CA MET A 1 -54.90 44.20 49.02
C MET A 1 -56.01 43.62 48.16
N ASN A 2 -55.71 42.50 47.49
CA ASN A 2 -56.58 41.46 46.88
C ASN A 2 -57.92 41.85 46.25
N MET A 3 -58.41 41.31 45.13
CA MET A 3 -57.99 40.27 44.19
C MET A 3 -59.07 40.28 43.10
N ALA A 4 -58.67 40.27 41.82
CA ALA A 4 -59.07 39.25 40.86
C ALA A 4 -60.50 38.67 40.99
N THR A 5 -61.41 39.00 40.06
CA THR A 5 -62.55 38.13 39.66
C THR A 5 -63.37 38.61 38.45
N VAL A 6 -63.11 39.78 37.84
CA VAL A 6 -64.06 40.36 36.84
C VAL A 6 -63.54 40.41 35.39
N SER A 7 -62.39 39.82 35.06
CA SER A 7 -61.89 39.79 33.67
C SER A 7 -62.52 38.68 32.80
N GLY A 8 -63.26 37.73 33.38
CA GLY A 8 -64.00 36.70 32.63
C GLY A 8 -65.34 37.18 32.07
N THR A 9 -65.90 38.26 32.62
CA THR A 9 -67.22 38.80 32.21
C THR A 9 -67.14 39.70 30.97
N GLU A 10 -65.98 40.29 30.67
CA GLU A 10 -65.78 41.13 29.47
C GLU A 10 -65.65 40.30 28.18
N GLU A 11 -65.10 39.08 28.24
CA GLU A 11 -65.05 38.16 27.10
C GLU A 11 -66.44 37.57 26.76
N GLU A 12 -67.28 37.31 27.76
CA GLU A 12 -68.69 36.91 27.53
C GLU A 12 -69.54 38.04 26.93
N GLU A 13 -69.29 39.30 27.31
CA GLU A 13 -70.02 40.46 26.79
C GLU A 13 -69.66 40.75 25.32
N ASN A 14 -68.40 40.55 24.93
CA ASN A 14 -67.96 40.64 23.54
C ASN A 14 -68.52 39.50 22.67
N ALA A 15 -68.70 38.30 23.22
CA ALA A 15 -69.38 37.20 22.54
C ALA A 15 -70.87 37.48 22.31
N LYS A 16 -71.56 38.10 23.29
CA LYS A 16 -72.96 38.55 23.16
C LYS A 16 -73.11 39.67 22.12
N LYS A 17 -72.17 40.63 22.07
CA LYS A 17 -72.15 41.68 21.02
C LYS A 17 -71.92 41.12 19.62
N ARG A 18 -71.03 40.13 19.45
CA ARG A 18 -70.84 39.43 18.16
C ARG A 18 -72.09 38.66 17.72
N LYS A 19 -72.83 38.04 18.65
CA LYS A 19 -74.13 37.40 18.37
C LYS A 19 -75.19 38.43 17.95
N ALA A 20 -75.29 39.57 18.64
CA ALA A 20 -76.22 40.65 18.29
C ALA A 20 -75.92 41.26 16.92
N HIS A 21 -74.63 41.41 16.58
CA HIS A 21 -74.20 41.87 15.27
C HIS A 21 -74.54 40.85 14.16
N GLY A 22 -74.47 39.54 14.46
CA GLY A 22 -74.95 38.49 13.56
C GLY A 22 -76.46 38.51 13.34
N MET A 23 -77.26 38.82 14.37
CA MET A 23 -78.72 38.93 14.25
C MET A 23 -79.15 40.20 13.49
N LEU A 24 -78.45 41.32 13.66
CA LEU A 24 -78.66 42.50 12.81
C LEU A 24 -78.30 42.21 11.34
N LYS A 25 -77.26 41.41 11.09
CA LYS A 25 -76.87 41.02 9.73
C LYS A 25 -77.95 40.19 9.01
N LEU A 26 -78.70 39.37 9.76
CA LEU A 26 -79.90 38.67 9.24
C LEU A 26 -81.07 39.64 8.98
N TYR A 27 -81.27 40.66 9.82
CA TYR A 27 -82.36 41.63 9.67
C TYR A 27 -82.21 42.53 8.43
N TYR A 28 -80.97 42.85 8.04
CA TYR A 28 -80.66 43.72 6.88
C TYR A 28 -80.33 42.96 5.58
N GLY A 29 -80.59 41.65 5.50
CA GLY A 29 -80.53 40.91 4.22
C GLY A 29 -79.15 40.81 3.56
N MET A 30 -78.06 41.05 4.30
CA MET A 30 -76.69 40.90 3.80
C MET A 30 -76.27 39.42 3.86
N THR A 31 -76.83 38.63 2.95
CA THR A 31 -76.34 37.26 2.69
C THR A 31 -75.20 37.33 1.69
N GLU A 32 -74.04 36.84 2.10
CA GLU A 32 -72.96 36.50 1.18
C GLU A 32 -73.44 35.38 0.25
N GLU A 33 -73.22 35.58 -1.03
CA GLU A 33 -73.45 34.59 -2.07
C GLU A 33 -72.63 33.32 -1.76
N GLY A 34 -73.32 32.19 -1.64
CA GLY A 34 -72.71 30.88 -1.74
C GLY A 34 -72.84 29.97 -0.51
N LYS A 35 -74.06 29.46 -0.27
CA LYS A 35 -74.35 28.02 -0.07
C LYS A 35 -75.83 27.83 0.24
N ALA A 36 -76.53 27.20 -0.70
CA ALA A 36 -77.88 26.69 -0.50
C ALA A 36 -77.89 25.64 0.62
N CYS A 37 -78.84 25.77 1.54
CA CYS A 37 -79.45 24.64 2.20
C CYS A 37 -80.96 24.85 2.12
N GLU A 38 -81.58 24.15 1.18
CA GLU A 38 -83.03 24.05 1.04
C GLU A 38 -83.66 23.38 2.26
N ARG A 39 -84.97 23.64 2.47
CA ARG A 39 -85.98 22.92 3.29
C ARG A 39 -86.14 23.47 4.73
N HIS A 40 -87.31 23.96 5.18
CA HIS A 40 -88.70 23.83 4.72
C HIS A 40 -89.45 25.16 4.83
N LEU A 41 -89.98 25.67 3.72
CA LEU A 41 -91.09 26.63 3.72
C LEU A 41 -92.36 25.81 3.99
N GLU A 42 -92.85 25.79 5.23
CA GLU A 42 -94.19 25.27 5.54
C GLU A 42 -95.18 26.46 5.59
N PRO A 43 -96.11 26.59 4.63
CA PRO A 43 -97.13 27.66 4.61
C PRO A 43 -98.18 27.57 5.74
N THR A 44 -98.01 26.64 6.68
CA THR A 44 -98.93 26.30 7.77
C THR A 44 -98.40 26.62 9.16
N ASP A 45 -97.26 27.30 9.27
CA ASP A 45 -96.73 27.79 10.54
C ASP A 45 -97.33 29.16 10.90
N VAL A 46 -98.02 29.26 12.04
CA VAL A 46 -98.79 30.46 12.45
C VAL A 46 -97.88 31.67 12.72
N ASP A 47 -96.65 31.44 13.17
CA ASP A 47 -95.68 32.49 13.50
C ASP A 47 -94.74 32.83 12.32
N GLY A 48 -94.93 32.17 11.17
CA GLY A 48 -94.12 32.33 9.97
C GLY A 48 -94.50 33.54 9.11
N VAL A 49 -93.49 34.17 8.50
CA VAL A 49 -93.66 35.40 7.67
C VAL A 49 -94.51 35.17 6.40
N HIS A 50 -94.68 33.90 5.99
CA HIS A 50 -95.47 33.48 4.83
C HIS A 50 -96.71 32.65 5.21
N PHE A 51 -97.23 32.80 6.43
CA PHE A 51 -98.43 32.11 6.90
C PHE A 51 -99.64 32.35 5.97
N ASN A 52 -100.30 31.27 5.53
CA ASN A 52 -101.52 31.35 4.76
C ASN A 52 -102.70 30.78 5.57
N PRO A 53 -103.63 31.64 6.05
CA PRO A 53 -104.74 31.23 6.91
C PRO A 53 -105.63 30.15 6.28
N GLU A 54 -105.89 30.23 4.98
CA GLU A 54 -106.78 29.28 4.31
C GLU A 54 -106.14 27.90 4.21
N LEU A 55 -104.84 27.80 3.91
CA LEU A 55 -104.13 26.52 3.85
C LEU A 55 -104.01 25.87 5.23
N TYR A 56 -103.75 26.67 6.27
CA TYR A 56 -103.71 26.21 7.66
C TYR A 56 -105.06 25.66 8.13
N LEU A 57 -106.16 26.41 7.92
CA LEU A 57 -107.51 25.98 8.28
C LEU A 57 -107.96 24.74 7.49
N THR A 58 -107.57 24.65 6.22
CA THR A 58 -107.91 23.48 5.38
C THR A 58 -107.18 22.22 5.85
N LYS A 59 -105.92 22.34 6.31
CA LYS A 59 -105.15 21.25 6.92
C LYS A 59 -105.77 20.83 8.26
N LEU A 60 -106.07 21.79 9.13
CA LEU A 60 -106.68 21.56 10.44
C LEU A 60 -108.04 20.86 10.34
N ARG A 61 -108.85 21.16 9.33
CA ARG A 61 -110.14 20.50 9.08
C ARG A 61 -110.04 19.06 8.55
N LYS A 62 -108.94 18.72 7.87
CA LYS A 62 -108.74 17.38 7.30
C LYS A 62 -108.11 16.40 8.28
N GLU A 63 -107.27 16.90 9.18
CA GLU A 63 -106.43 16.07 10.05
C GLU A 63 -106.99 15.93 11.49
N SER A 64 -107.88 16.83 11.93
CA SER A 64 -108.37 16.90 13.31
C SER A 64 -109.82 16.45 13.46
N SER A 65 -110.15 15.77 14.57
CA SER A 65 -111.54 15.46 14.93
C SER A 65 -112.24 16.68 15.55
N LEU A 66 -113.58 16.69 15.58
CA LEU A 66 -114.37 17.85 16.03
C LEU A 66 -114.00 18.34 17.44
N SER A 67 -113.71 17.44 18.38
CA SER A 67 -113.30 17.81 19.75
C SER A 67 -111.93 18.50 19.77
N GLN A 68 -110.98 18.01 18.96
CA GLN A 68 -109.65 18.61 18.85
C GLN A 68 -109.71 20.00 18.19
N LEU A 69 -110.63 20.20 17.23
CA LEU A 69 -110.83 21.52 16.61
C LEU A 69 -111.37 22.54 17.62
N MET A 70 -112.30 22.13 18.48
CA MET A 70 -112.85 22.99 19.55
C MET A 70 -111.80 23.33 20.61
N ASP A 71 -110.93 22.39 20.96
CA ASP A 71 -109.82 22.65 21.89
C ASP A 71 -108.81 23.67 21.29
N VAL A 72 -108.48 23.54 20.01
CA VAL A 72 -107.60 24.49 19.30
C VAL A 72 -108.24 25.88 19.20
N GLU A 73 -109.56 25.98 18.96
CA GLU A 73 -110.27 27.26 18.99
C GLU A 73 -110.22 27.89 20.39
N ALA A 74 -110.47 27.10 21.43
CA ALA A 74 -110.46 27.59 22.81
C ALA A 74 -109.07 28.08 23.25
N ASP A 75 -108.02 27.36 22.87
CA ASP A 75 -106.64 27.77 23.14
C ASP A 75 -106.24 29.02 22.35
N MET A 76 -106.64 29.13 21.08
CA MET A 76 -106.38 30.31 20.26
C MET A 76 -107.09 31.55 20.81
N VAL A 77 -108.35 31.43 21.26
CA VAL A 77 -109.08 32.53 21.91
C VAL A 77 -108.42 32.92 23.24
N ARG A 78 -107.90 31.95 24.00
CA ARG A 78 -107.19 32.23 25.25
C ARG A 78 -105.87 32.98 24.97
N GLN A 79 -105.13 32.60 23.93
CA GLN A 79 -103.92 33.28 23.49
C GLN A 79 -104.20 34.70 22.99
N ILE A 80 -105.25 34.89 22.16
CA ILE A 80 -105.64 36.24 21.69
C ILE A 80 -105.94 37.16 22.89
N ARG A 81 -106.64 36.66 23.90
CA ARG A 81 -106.94 37.46 25.11
C ARG A 81 -105.71 37.77 25.96
N SER A 82 -104.74 36.84 26.07
CA SER A 82 -103.48 37.12 26.78
C SER A 82 -102.63 38.13 26.02
N LEU A 83 -102.50 37.97 24.70
CA LEU A 83 -101.77 38.89 23.82
C LEU A 83 -102.35 40.29 23.83
N ASP A 84 -103.67 40.45 23.83
CA ASP A 84 -104.31 41.76 23.89
C ASP A 84 -104.10 42.43 25.27
N SER A 85 -104.16 41.65 26.36
CA SER A 85 -103.80 42.14 27.70
C SER A 85 -102.33 42.56 27.77
N GLU A 86 -101.42 41.75 27.25
CA GLU A 86 -99.98 42.03 27.21
C GLU A 86 -99.67 43.25 26.34
N MET A 87 -100.35 43.42 25.19
CA MET A 87 -100.25 44.60 24.34
C MET A 87 -100.74 45.85 25.08
N GLN A 88 -101.87 45.78 25.79
CA GLN A 88 -102.36 46.91 26.57
C GLN A 88 -101.38 47.29 27.68
N THR A 89 -100.79 46.32 28.38
CA THR A 89 -99.74 46.59 29.38
C THR A 89 -98.49 47.19 28.72
N LEU A 90 -98.09 46.71 27.53
CA LEU A 90 -96.94 47.24 26.79
C LEU A 90 -97.15 48.71 26.37
N VAL A 91 -98.35 49.03 25.87
CA VAL A 91 -98.71 50.38 25.46
C VAL A 91 -98.79 51.32 26.66
N TYR A 92 -99.36 50.88 27.80
CA TYR A 92 -99.43 51.70 29.01
C TYR A 92 -98.05 51.93 29.65
N GLU A 93 -97.23 50.88 29.81
CA GLU A 93 -95.92 51.01 30.45
C GLU A 93 -94.90 51.74 29.58
N ASN A 94 -95.04 51.68 28.24
CA ASN A 94 -94.08 52.28 27.31
C ASN A 94 -94.67 53.43 26.46
N TYR A 95 -95.83 53.98 26.80
CA TYR A 95 -96.48 55.09 26.07
C TYR A 95 -95.53 56.28 25.81
N ASN A 96 -94.74 56.68 26.82
CA ASN A 96 -93.76 57.76 26.68
C ASN A 96 -92.67 57.44 25.63
N LYS A 97 -92.29 56.15 25.49
CA LYS A 97 -91.31 55.71 24.49
C LYS A 97 -91.92 55.61 23.08
N PHE A 98 -93.21 55.31 22.96
CA PHE A 98 -93.90 55.32 21.66
C PHE A 98 -94.07 56.74 21.11
N ILE A 99 -94.43 57.71 21.96
CA ILE A 99 -94.48 59.12 21.53
C ILE A 99 -93.08 59.61 21.15
N SER A 100 -92.06 59.34 21.97
CA SER A 100 -90.70 59.77 21.66
C SER A 100 -90.20 59.13 20.37
N ALA A 101 -90.44 57.84 20.13
CA ALA A 101 -90.10 57.17 18.88
C ALA A 101 -90.84 57.79 17.68
N THR A 102 -92.12 58.13 17.84
CA THR A 102 -92.93 58.75 16.77
C THR A 102 -92.43 60.15 16.41
N ASP A 103 -92.09 60.98 17.41
CA ASP A 103 -91.52 62.31 17.17
C ASP A 103 -90.11 62.22 16.60
N THR A 104 -89.32 61.22 17.00
CA THR A 104 -87.99 60.97 16.43
C THR A 104 -88.10 60.57 14.95
N ILE A 105 -89.06 59.71 14.59
CA ILE A 105 -89.33 59.33 13.20
C ILE A 105 -89.76 60.56 12.37
N ARG A 106 -90.60 61.43 12.93
CA ARG A 106 -91.02 62.66 12.24
C ARG A 106 -89.85 63.63 12.02
N LYS A 107 -88.96 63.77 13.01
CA LYS A 107 -87.76 64.60 12.90
C LYS A 107 -86.78 64.01 11.88
N MET A 108 -86.52 62.70 11.93
CA MET A 108 -85.69 62.00 10.94
C MET A 108 -86.22 62.17 9.52
N LYS A 109 -87.54 62.12 9.30
CA LYS A 109 -88.13 62.33 7.97
C LYS A 109 -87.85 63.72 7.41
N ASN A 110 -87.92 64.75 8.26
CA ASN A 110 -87.64 66.13 7.84
C ASN A 110 -86.15 66.37 7.60
N ASP A 111 -85.28 65.80 8.43
CA ASP A 111 -83.83 65.90 8.28
C ASP A 111 -83.35 65.16 7.02
N PHE A 112 -83.92 63.99 6.70
CA PHE A 112 -83.63 63.27 5.45
C PHE A 112 -84.02 64.08 4.22
N LYS A 113 -85.16 64.78 4.26
CA LYS A 113 -85.60 65.60 3.14
C LYS A 113 -84.67 66.79 2.89
N LYS A 114 -84.18 67.44 3.95
CA LYS A 114 -83.15 68.48 3.83
C LYS A 114 -81.83 67.95 3.27
N MET A 115 -81.41 66.77 3.72
CA MET A 115 -80.19 66.13 3.23
C MET A 115 -80.29 65.73 1.76
N GLU A 116 -81.48 65.30 1.30
CA GLU A 116 -81.76 65.00 -0.10
C GLU A 116 -81.66 66.26 -0.97
N ASP A 117 -82.27 67.37 -0.54
CA ASP A 117 -82.18 68.67 -1.23
C ASP A 117 -80.71 69.18 -1.31
N GLU A 118 -79.91 68.99 -0.25
CA GLU A 118 -78.48 69.34 -0.25
C GLU A 118 -77.64 68.41 -1.15
N MET A 119 -77.99 67.12 -1.26
CA MET A 119 -77.30 66.15 -2.12
C MET A 119 -77.53 66.45 -3.61
N ASP A 120 -78.73 66.87 -3.98
CA ASP A 120 -79.05 67.32 -5.34
C ASP A 120 -78.32 68.63 -5.70
N GLY A 121 -78.18 69.54 -4.73
CA GLY A 121 -77.35 70.75 -4.86
C GLY A 121 -75.86 70.44 -5.04
N LEU A 122 -75.34 69.41 -4.37
CA LEU A 122 -73.96 68.96 -4.54
C LEU A 122 -73.74 68.30 -5.91
N ALA A 123 -74.67 67.47 -6.37
CA ALA A 123 -74.59 66.81 -7.66
C ALA A 123 -74.54 67.82 -8.82
N THR A 124 -75.37 68.87 -8.75
CA THR A 124 -75.35 69.97 -9.73
C THR A 124 -74.05 70.76 -9.69
N ASN A 125 -73.51 71.06 -8.50
CA ASN A 125 -72.19 71.71 -8.39
C ASN A 125 -71.03 70.84 -8.90
N MET A 126 -71.06 69.52 -8.64
CA MET A 126 -70.07 68.57 -9.19
C MET A 126 -70.13 68.50 -10.72
N ALA A 127 -71.31 68.58 -11.33
CA ALA A 127 -71.44 68.63 -12.78
C ALA A 127 -70.76 69.89 -13.37
N VAL A 128 -70.99 71.06 -12.76
CA VAL A 128 -70.34 72.32 -13.17
C VAL A 128 -68.82 72.27 -13.01
N ILE A 129 -68.32 71.74 -11.88
CA ILE A 129 -66.87 71.57 -11.66
C ILE A 129 -66.27 70.60 -12.66
N THR A 130 -66.98 69.52 -13.00
CA THR A 130 -66.50 68.53 -13.98
C THR A 130 -66.38 69.15 -15.37
N GLU A 131 -67.34 69.98 -15.78
CA GLU A 131 -67.27 70.75 -17.04
C GLU A 131 -66.11 71.76 -17.04
N PHE A 132 -65.93 72.50 -15.94
CA PHE A 132 -64.84 73.46 -15.80
C PHE A 132 -63.46 72.78 -15.79
N SER A 133 -63.35 71.63 -15.13
CA SER A 133 -62.14 70.80 -15.08
C SER A 133 -61.80 70.18 -16.44
N ALA A 134 -62.81 69.77 -17.22
CA ALA A 134 -62.61 69.30 -18.59
C ALA A 134 -62.04 70.40 -19.50
N ARG A 135 -62.54 71.65 -19.37
CA ARG A 135 -61.98 72.82 -20.09
C ARG A 135 -60.53 73.12 -19.70
N ILE A 136 -60.20 73.10 -18.41
CA ILE A 136 -58.82 73.32 -17.93
C ILE A 136 -57.87 72.21 -18.40
N SER A 137 -58.33 70.95 -18.33
CA SER A 137 -57.56 69.80 -18.79
C SER A 137 -57.23 69.92 -20.28
N SER A 138 -58.18 70.36 -21.11
CA SER A 138 -57.95 70.54 -22.56
C SER A 138 -56.91 71.62 -22.88
N THR A 139 -56.85 72.71 -22.11
CA THR A 139 -55.91 73.82 -22.33
C THR A 139 -54.51 73.56 -21.78
N LEU A 140 -54.38 72.74 -20.73
CA LEU A 140 -53.09 72.39 -20.15
C LEU A 140 -52.43 71.16 -20.79
N GLN A 141 -53.19 70.27 -21.45
CA GLN A 141 -52.67 69.03 -22.05
C GLN A 141 -51.49 69.27 -23.01
N GLU A 142 -51.58 70.29 -23.88
CA GLU A 142 -50.55 70.58 -24.89
C GLU A 142 -49.26 71.11 -24.26
N ARG A 143 -49.37 72.02 -23.27
CA ARG A 143 -48.20 72.51 -22.51
C ARG A 143 -47.60 71.42 -21.62
N HIS A 144 -48.43 70.56 -21.02
CA HIS A 144 -47.95 69.45 -20.21
C HIS A 144 -47.20 68.41 -21.07
N GLN A 145 -47.65 68.11 -22.28
CA GLN A 145 -46.94 67.22 -23.21
C GLN A 145 -45.56 67.76 -23.65
N GLN A 146 -45.44 69.07 -23.92
CA GLN A 146 -44.15 69.69 -24.24
C GLN A 146 -43.20 69.68 -23.04
N ILE A 147 -43.69 70.00 -21.84
CA ILE A 147 -42.90 69.94 -20.60
C ILE A 147 -42.49 68.49 -20.28
N THR A 148 -43.35 67.49 -20.54
CA THR A 148 -43.05 66.07 -20.30
C THR A 148 -42.02 65.51 -21.30
N LYS A 149 -42.05 65.95 -22.57
CA LYS A 149 -40.98 65.61 -23.54
C LYS A 149 -39.65 66.25 -23.15
N LEU A 150 -39.64 67.52 -22.77
CA LEU A 150 -38.41 68.24 -22.39
C LEU A 150 -37.84 67.71 -21.07
N SER A 151 -38.70 67.43 -20.09
CA SER A 151 -38.29 66.79 -18.83
C SER A 151 -37.80 65.36 -19.06
N GLY A 152 -38.42 64.60 -19.97
CA GLY A 152 -37.96 63.27 -20.38
C GLY A 152 -36.54 63.28 -20.97
N VAL A 153 -36.26 64.20 -21.91
CA VAL A 153 -34.92 64.38 -22.49
C VAL A 153 -33.91 64.85 -21.43
N HIS A 154 -34.30 65.78 -20.55
CA HIS A 154 -33.43 66.25 -19.47
C HIS A 154 -33.16 65.15 -18.42
N THR A 155 -34.12 64.26 -18.17
CA THR A 155 -33.96 63.11 -17.26
C THR A 155 -33.07 62.04 -17.88
N LEU A 156 -33.17 61.81 -19.19
CA LEU A 156 -32.26 60.93 -19.94
C LEU A 156 -30.83 61.49 -19.98
N LEU A 157 -30.66 62.78 -20.27
CA LEU A 157 -29.36 63.46 -20.21
C LEU A 157 -28.74 63.38 -18.82
N ARG A 158 -29.53 63.59 -17.74
CA ARG A 158 -29.04 63.45 -16.36
C ARG A 158 -28.62 62.01 -16.03
N LYS A 159 -29.32 61.00 -16.55
CA LYS A 159 -28.93 59.59 -16.40
C LYS A 159 -27.67 59.24 -17.22
N LEU A 160 -27.46 59.88 -18.38
CA LEU A 160 -26.30 59.67 -19.26
C LEU A 160 -25.08 60.55 -18.89
N GLN A 161 -25.23 61.57 -18.04
CA GLN A 161 -24.13 62.41 -17.54
C GLN A 161 -23.02 61.58 -16.87
N PHE A 162 -23.38 60.46 -16.22
CA PHE A 162 -22.43 59.52 -15.64
C PHE A 162 -21.46 58.92 -16.68
N LEU A 163 -21.89 58.71 -17.94
CA LEU A 163 -21.01 58.20 -19.00
C LEU A 163 -19.99 59.25 -19.48
N PHE A 164 -20.35 60.53 -19.50
CA PHE A 164 -19.44 61.61 -19.89
C PHE A 164 -18.36 61.87 -18.83
N GLU A 165 -18.67 61.65 -17.54
CA GLU A 165 -17.70 61.75 -16.44
C GLU A 165 -16.85 60.48 -16.24
N LEU A 166 -17.19 59.38 -16.92
CA LEU A 166 -16.55 58.08 -16.75
C LEU A 166 -15.04 58.09 -17.07
N PRO A 167 -14.53 58.69 -18.16
CA PRO A 167 -13.09 58.70 -18.46
C PRO A 167 -12.28 59.45 -17.40
N ALA A 168 -12.79 60.57 -16.90
CA ALA A 168 -12.14 61.36 -15.85
C ALA A 168 -12.13 60.60 -14.51
N ARG A 169 -13.23 59.91 -14.17
CA ARG A 169 -13.30 59.05 -12.97
C ARG A 169 -12.35 57.86 -13.07
N LEU A 170 -12.25 57.22 -14.24
CA LEU A 170 -11.31 56.11 -14.48
C LEU A 170 -9.86 56.56 -14.31
N LYS A 171 -9.46 57.68 -14.92
CA LYS A 171 -8.11 58.25 -14.72
C LYS A 171 -7.81 58.52 -13.25
N LYS A 172 -8.75 59.14 -12.53
CA LYS A 172 -8.59 59.41 -11.09
C LYS A 172 -8.50 58.12 -10.24
N CYS A 173 -9.26 57.08 -10.56
CA CYS A 173 -9.16 55.79 -9.87
C CYS A 173 -7.81 55.11 -10.10
N ILE A 174 -7.22 55.25 -11.30
CA ILE A 174 -5.89 54.74 -11.62
C ILE A 174 -4.81 55.53 -10.85
N GLU A 175 -4.91 56.86 -10.80
CA GLU A 175 -4.00 57.73 -10.03
C GLU A 175 -4.02 57.43 -8.53
N LEU A 176 -5.18 57.08 -7.98
CA LEU A 176 -5.35 56.71 -6.57
C LEU A 176 -5.00 55.24 -6.27
N GLY A 177 -4.61 54.45 -7.28
CA GLY A 177 -4.29 53.02 -7.13
C GLY A 177 -5.50 52.12 -6.86
N ALA A 178 -6.73 52.63 -7.00
CA ALA A 178 -7.97 51.89 -6.74
C ALA A 178 -8.42 51.10 -8.00
N TYR A 179 -7.57 50.16 -8.45
CA TYR A 179 -7.73 49.46 -9.73
C TYR A 179 -9.02 48.61 -9.81
N ALA A 180 -9.40 47.92 -8.73
CA ALA A 180 -10.61 47.10 -8.70
C ALA A 180 -11.90 47.92 -8.93
N GLN A 181 -11.94 49.15 -8.41
CA GLN A 181 -13.07 50.06 -8.63
C GLN A 181 -13.10 50.56 -10.08
N ALA A 182 -11.94 50.86 -10.67
CA ALA A 182 -11.83 51.26 -12.07
C ALA A 182 -12.36 50.17 -13.01
N VAL A 183 -11.96 48.92 -12.79
CA VAL A 183 -12.42 47.76 -13.58
C VAL A 183 -13.92 47.52 -13.40
N SER A 184 -14.45 47.64 -12.18
CA SER A 184 -15.90 47.52 -11.92
C SER A 184 -16.74 48.62 -12.58
N TYR A 185 -16.26 49.87 -12.56
CA TYR A 185 -16.94 50.97 -13.25
C TYR A 185 -16.91 50.78 -14.76
N HIS A 186 -15.79 50.31 -15.31
CA HIS A 186 -15.68 50.01 -16.72
C HIS A 186 -16.62 48.87 -17.13
N SER A 187 -16.64 47.73 -16.41
CA SER A 187 -17.49 46.58 -16.78
C SER A 187 -18.98 46.92 -16.76
N LYS A 188 -19.44 47.67 -15.76
CA LYS A 188 -20.83 48.16 -15.66
C LYS A 188 -21.18 49.17 -16.76
N ALA A 189 -20.25 50.04 -17.11
CA ALA A 189 -20.46 51.03 -18.16
C ALA A 189 -20.36 50.43 -19.57
N ARG A 190 -19.60 49.33 -19.74
CA ARG A 190 -19.37 48.67 -21.03
C ARG A 190 -20.64 48.10 -21.63
N SER A 191 -21.50 47.45 -20.84
CA SER A 191 -22.79 46.93 -21.31
C SER A 191 -23.69 48.05 -21.84
N VAL A 192 -23.67 49.20 -21.17
CA VAL A 192 -24.41 50.41 -21.57
C VAL A 192 -23.80 51.03 -22.82
N LEU A 193 -22.47 51.19 -22.88
CA LEU A 193 -21.75 51.70 -24.06
C LEU A 193 -21.99 50.84 -25.31
N HIS A 194 -22.03 49.51 -25.16
CA HIS A 194 -22.30 48.59 -26.27
C HIS A 194 -23.76 48.67 -26.75
N GLN A 195 -24.72 48.96 -25.87
CA GLN A 195 -26.13 49.14 -26.24
C GLN A 195 -26.37 50.43 -27.04
N TYR A 196 -25.57 51.48 -26.80
CA TYR A 196 -25.66 52.78 -27.46
C TYR A 196 -24.58 53.03 -28.53
N GLN A 197 -23.94 51.97 -29.03
CA GLN A 197 -22.83 52.02 -29.99
C GLN A 197 -23.17 52.72 -31.32
N HIS A 198 -24.45 52.81 -31.67
CA HIS A 198 -24.95 53.44 -32.90
C HIS A 198 -24.89 54.99 -32.90
N MET A 199 -24.58 55.62 -31.75
CA MET A 199 -24.45 57.08 -31.65
C MET A 199 -22.97 57.51 -31.69
N PRO A 200 -22.57 58.38 -32.65
CA PRO A 200 -21.17 58.80 -32.83
C PRO A 200 -20.53 59.44 -31.59
N SER A 201 -21.30 60.17 -30.78
CA SER A 201 -20.83 60.87 -29.58
C SER A 201 -20.32 59.93 -28.48
N PHE A 202 -20.86 58.71 -28.41
CA PHE A 202 -20.43 57.69 -27.44
C PHE A 202 -19.24 56.87 -27.95
N HIS A 203 -18.99 56.87 -29.25
CA HIS A 203 -17.84 56.16 -29.82
C HIS A 203 -16.52 56.76 -29.32
N GLY A 204 -16.37 58.10 -29.33
CA GLY A 204 -15.16 58.75 -28.82
C GLY A 204 -14.91 58.48 -27.33
N ILE A 205 -15.97 58.47 -26.50
CA ILE A 205 -15.89 58.14 -25.07
C ILE A 205 -15.50 56.67 -24.89
N GLN A 206 -16.04 55.77 -25.72
CA GLN A 206 -15.67 54.36 -25.71
C GLN A 206 -14.19 54.16 -26.07
N THR A 207 -13.67 54.87 -27.09
CA THR A 207 -12.26 54.82 -27.49
C THR A 207 -11.34 55.35 -26.38
N ASP A 208 -11.71 56.46 -25.74
CA ASP A 208 -10.96 57.03 -24.62
C ASP A 208 -10.96 56.10 -23.40
N CYS A 209 -12.10 55.51 -23.04
CA CYS A 209 -12.19 54.52 -21.99
C CYS A 209 -11.35 53.27 -22.32
N GLN A 210 -11.39 52.77 -23.56
CA GLN A 210 -10.56 51.64 -23.98
C GLN A 210 -9.06 51.95 -23.89
N ALA A 211 -8.61 53.15 -24.28
CA ALA A 211 -7.22 53.56 -24.16
C ALA A 211 -6.75 53.65 -22.70
N ILE A 212 -7.59 54.21 -21.81
CA ILE A 212 -7.31 54.28 -20.37
C ILE A 212 -7.23 52.88 -19.75
N MET A 213 -8.15 51.99 -20.12
CA MET A 213 -8.15 50.61 -19.63
C MET A 213 -7.02 49.76 -20.21
N ALA A 214 -6.56 50.03 -21.44
CA ALA A 214 -5.37 49.41 -22.02
C ALA A 214 -4.09 49.80 -21.23
N GLY A 215 -3.96 51.09 -20.87
CA GLY A 215 -2.86 51.53 -19.99
C GLY A 215 -2.92 50.89 -18.60
N LEU A 216 -4.13 50.69 -18.05
CA LEU A 216 -4.31 49.95 -16.80
C LEU A 216 -3.93 48.47 -16.96
N ALA A 217 -4.32 47.82 -18.06
CA ALA A 217 -3.96 46.43 -18.35
C ALA A 217 -2.44 46.24 -18.44
N ASP A 218 -1.72 47.17 -19.07
CA ASP A 218 -0.25 47.14 -19.13
C ASP A 218 0.40 47.36 -17.74
N THR A 219 -0.18 48.25 -16.92
CA THR A 219 0.27 48.46 -15.54
C THR A 219 0.05 47.21 -14.67
N LEU A 220 -1.09 46.54 -14.84
CA LEU A 220 -1.39 45.28 -14.18
C LEU A 220 -0.48 44.14 -14.65
N ARG A 221 -0.16 44.05 -15.95
CA ARG A 221 0.83 43.09 -16.49
C ARG A 221 2.24 43.34 -15.97
N GLN A 222 2.64 44.60 -15.81
CA GLN A 222 3.95 44.93 -15.22
C GLN A 222 4.03 44.50 -13.76
N ARG A 223 2.97 44.74 -12.97
CA ARG A 223 2.89 44.23 -11.59
C ARG A 223 2.83 42.71 -11.52
N PHE A 224 2.20 42.08 -12.50
CA PHE A 224 2.13 40.62 -12.61
C PHE A 224 3.48 39.97 -12.91
N ARG A 225 4.34 40.66 -13.68
CA ARG A 225 5.70 40.23 -13.99
C ARG A 225 6.72 40.52 -12.88
N ASP A 226 6.33 41.25 -11.83
CA ASP A 226 7.19 41.53 -10.70
C ASP A 226 7.38 40.26 -9.84
N PRO A 227 8.63 39.74 -9.68
CA PRO A 227 8.91 38.56 -8.86
C PRO A 227 8.59 38.75 -7.36
N ALA A 228 8.49 39.99 -6.88
CA ALA A 228 8.30 40.30 -5.46
C ALA A 228 6.82 40.41 -5.02
N SER A 229 5.87 40.25 -5.94
CA SER A 229 4.44 40.41 -5.66
C SER A 229 3.87 39.21 -4.89
N SER A 230 2.97 39.49 -3.93
CA SER A 230 2.39 38.43 -3.09
C SER A 230 1.37 37.59 -3.89
N PRO A 231 1.14 36.31 -3.53
CA PRO A 231 0.17 35.45 -4.22
C PRO A 231 -1.28 35.99 -4.14
N GLN A 232 -1.59 36.81 -3.14
CA GLN A 232 -2.89 37.50 -3.03
C GLN A 232 -2.96 38.65 -4.03
N ASP A 233 -1.93 39.50 -4.11
CA ASP A 233 -1.85 40.60 -5.08
C ASP A 233 -1.89 40.10 -6.52
N LEU A 234 -1.24 38.97 -6.80
CA LEU A 234 -1.26 38.29 -8.10
C LEU A 234 -2.67 37.77 -8.43
N SER A 235 -3.37 37.19 -7.45
CA SER A 235 -4.74 36.71 -7.65
C SER A 235 -5.72 37.86 -7.92
N GLU A 236 -5.58 38.99 -7.22
CA GLU A 236 -6.35 40.20 -7.47
C GLU A 236 -6.05 40.80 -8.84
N CYS A 237 -4.77 40.83 -9.26
CA CYS A 237 -4.37 41.28 -10.59
C CYS A 237 -4.97 40.40 -11.71
N VAL A 238 -4.95 39.08 -11.54
CA VAL A 238 -5.55 38.13 -12.50
C VAL A 238 -7.07 38.27 -12.55
N GLU A 239 -7.74 38.41 -11.40
CA GLU A 239 -9.19 38.65 -11.36
C GLU A 239 -9.57 39.98 -12.05
N MET A 240 -8.76 41.04 -11.86
CA MET A 240 -8.94 42.29 -12.57
C MET A 240 -8.70 42.16 -14.08
N LEU A 241 -7.69 41.41 -14.52
CA LEU A 241 -7.39 41.16 -15.94
C LEU A 241 -8.45 40.28 -16.62
N LEU A 242 -8.99 39.27 -15.91
CA LEU A 242 -10.11 38.46 -16.40
C LEU A 242 -11.38 39.31 -16.59
N ASN A 243 -11.65 40.23 -15.65
CA ASN A 243 -12.76 41.19 -15.77
C ASN A 243 -12.57 42.19 -16.94
N LEU A 244 -11.38 42.29 -17.52
CA LEU A 244 -11.07 43.10 -18.72
C LEU A 244 -11.21 42.31 -20.03
N GLU A 245 -11.64 41.05 -19.98
CA GLU A 245 -11.77 40.13 -21.14
C GLU A 245 -10.45 39.85 -21.87
N GLU A 246 -9.33 39.92 -21.15
CA GLU A 246 -8.06 39.43 -21.67
C GLU A 246 -8.10 37.90 -21.89
N PRO A 247 -7.38 37.35 -22.88
CA PRO A 247 -7.48 35.95 -23.22
C PRO A 247 -7.04 35.06 -22.06
N ALA A 248 -7.98 34.29 -21.49
CA ALA A 248 -7.74 33.41 -20.34
C ALA A 248 -6.56 32.45 -20.55
N HIS A 249 -6.29 32.03 -21.80
CA HIS A 249 -5.18 31.14 -22.12
C HIS A 249 -3.79 31.78 -21.91
N LEU A 250 -3.62 33.08 -22.19
CA LEU A 250 -2.35 33.79 -21.98
C LEU A 250 -2.12 34.08 -20.50
N LEU A 251 -3.19 34.45 -19.78
CA LEU A 251 -3.13 34.66 -18.33
C LEU A 251 -2.80 33.37 -17.58
N CYS A 252 -3.31 32.22 -18.03
CA CYS A 252 -2.91 30.92 -17.51
C CYS A 252 -1.41 30.66 -17.69
N ASP A 253 -0.88 30.90 -18.89
CA ASP A 253 0.53 30.63 -19.20
C ASP A 253 1.47 31.57 -18.43
N GLU A 254 1.14 32.86 -18.33
CA GLU A 254 1.94 33.80 -17.55
C GLU A 254 1.87 33.53 -16.03
N PHE A 255 0.71 33.11 -15.49
CA PHE A 255 0.57 32.72 -14.07
C PHE A 255 1.40 31.48 -13.74
N LEU A 256 1.33 30.46 -14.60
CA LEU A 256 2.11 29.24 -14.43
C LEU A 256 3.62 29.53 -14.60
N ALA A 257 4.01 30.46 -15.48
CA ALA A 257 5.42 30.88 -15.63
C ALA A 257 5.97 31.56 -14.37
N HIS A 258 5.19 32.44 -13.72
CA HIS A 258 5.57 33.06 -12.44
C HIS A 258 5.68 32.02 -11.33
N GLY A 259 4.68 31.13 -11.22
CA GLY A 259 4.72 29.98 -10.31
C GLY A 259 5.92 29.07 -10.53
N ARG A 260 6.34 28.89 -11.79
CA ARG A 260 7.53 28.11 -12.17
C ARG A 260 8.81 28.71 -11.61
N GLY A 261 9.00 30.02 -11.75
CA GLY A 261 10.21 30.70 -11.24
C GLY A 261 10.35 30.53 -9.72
N ARG A 262 9.24 30.70 -8.99
CA ARG A 262 9.21 30.51 -7.53
C ARG A 262 9.49 29.06 -7.13
N LEU A 263 8.80 28.11 -7.74
CA LEU A 263 9.00 26.67 -7.44
C LEU A 263 10.39 26.17 -7.86
N ALA A 264 10.95 26.68 -8.96
CA ALA A 264 12.31 26.37 -9.40
C ALA A 264 13.37 26.90 -8.42
N SER A 265 13.17 28.07 -7.82
CA SER A 265 14.03 28.57 -6.74
C SER A 265 14.05 27.59 -5.56
N HIS A 266 12.87 27.12 -5.11
CA HIS A 266 12.79 26.13 -4.04
C HIS A 266 13.48 24.80 -4.41
N LEU A 267 13.39 24.36 -5.67
CA LEU A 267 14.09 23.17 -6.16
C LEU A 267 15.62 23.36 -6.18
N SER A 268 16.11 24.56 -6.49
CA SER A 268 17.54 24.90 -6.41
C SER A 268 18.04 24.89 -4.96
N ASP A 269 17.30 25.52 -4.04
CA ASP A 269 17.64 25.56 -2.62
C ASP A 269 17.66 24.15 -1.98
N LEU A 270 16.85 23.24 -2.51
CA LEU A 270 16.82 21.84 -2.08
C LEU A 270 18.09 21.07 -2.45
N GLN A 271 18.82 21.45 -3.49
CA GLN A 271 20.06 20.77 -3.88
C GLN A 271 21.19 20.95 -2.86
N GLU A 272 21.16 22.02 -2.06
CA GLU A 272 22.17 22.36 -1.05
C GLU A 272 21.84 21.81 0.35
N SER A 273 20.68 21.17 0.52
CA SER A 273 20.17 20.82 1.85
C SER A 273 20.81 19.58 2.47
N GLY A 274 21.01 19.64 3.80
CA GLY A 274 21.75 18.70 4.64
C GLY A 274 20.99 17.40 4.95
N ASP A 275 20.75 17.11 6.23
CA ASP A 275 20.19 15.84 6.71
C ASP A 275 18.85 15.47 6.03
N ILE A 276 18.52 14.19 5.91
CA ILE A 276 17.42 13.72 5.05
C ILE A 276 16.03 14.10 5.56
N LEU A 277 15.87 14.22 6.88
CA LEU A 277 14.67 14.83 7.46
C LEU A 277 14.56 16.30 7.10
N GLU A 278 15.66 17.06 7.14
CA GLU A 278 15.65 18.48 6.78
C GLU A 278 15.36 18.67 5.29
N PHE A 279 15.93 17.82 4.42
CA PHE A 279 15.64 17.80 2.99
C PHE A 279 14.15 17.53 2.72
N VAL A 280 13.56 16.50 3.34
CA VAL A 280 12.13 16.18 3.18
C VAL A 280 11.26 17.28 3.76
N ASP A 281 11.66 17.91 4.87
CA ASP A 281 10.92 18.99 5.50
C ASP A 281 10.91 20.26 4.67
N ARG A 282 12.05 20.65 4.09
CA ARG A 282 12.14 21.77 3.17
C ARG A 282 11.39 21.48 1.87
N GLY A 283 11.45 20.24 1.37
CA GLY A 283 10.78 19.84 0.13
C GLY A 283 9.26 19.77 0.28
N CYS A 284 8.77 19.11 1.33
CA CYS A 284 7.35 19.04 1.61
C CYS A 284 6.78 20.37 2.14
N GLY A 285 7.58 21.10 2.91
CA GLY A 285 7.20 22.36 3.55
C GLY A 285 7.17 23.53 2.59
N GLY A 286 8.22 23.71 1.79
CA GLY A 286 8.30 24.72 0.73
C GLY A 286 7.61 24.25 -0.53
N PHE A 287 8.28 23.42 -1.33
CA PHE A 287 7.83 23.05 -2.68
C PHE A 287 6.41 22.46 -2.73
N ILE A 288 6.08 21.44 -1.94
CA ILE A 288 4.75 20.82 -1.99
C ILE A 288 3.66 21.75 -1.47
N SER A 289 3.90 22.50 -0.38
CA SER A 289 2.89 23.45 0.13
C SER A 289 2.67 24.60 -0.84
N ASP A 290 3.73 25.17 -1.42
CA ASP A 290 3.64 26.24 -2.40
C ASP A 290 2.99 25.78 -3.71
N ALA A 291 3.26 24.54 -4.14
CA ALA A 291 2.56 23.93 -5.27
C ALA A 291 1.07 23.73 -4.98
N CYS A 292 0.70 23.31 -3.76
CA CYS A 292 -0.71 23.20 -3.35
C CYS A 292 -1.39 24.58 -3.30
N LEU A 293 -0.71 25.61 -2.79
CA LEU A 293 -1.23 26.97 -2.72
C LEU A 293 -1.43 27.55 -4.13
N LEU A 294 -0.46 27.36 -5.03
CA LEU A 294 -0.57 27.75 -6.45
C LEU A 294 -1.69 27.01 -7.16
N ALA A 295 -1.84 25.71 -6.93
CA ALA A 295 -2.92 24.92 -7.51
C ALA A 295 -4.29 25.39 -7.01
N ALA A 296 -4.43 25.66 -5.71
CA ALA A 296 -5.68 26.14 -5.10
C ALA A 296 -6.06 27.55 -5.58
N SER A 297 -5.08 28.47 -5.70
CA SER A 297 -5.32 29.81 -6.24
C SER A 297 -5.63 29.78 -7.73
N TYR A 298 -4.96 28.91 -8.50
CA TYR A 298 -5.26 28.72 -9.92
C TYR A 298 -6.68 28.16 -10.12
N GLN A 299 -7.07 27.15 -9.36
CA GLN A 299 -8.43 26.62 -9.39
C GLN A 299 -9.46 27.67 -8.97
N SER A 300 -9.23 28.46 -7.92
CA SER A 300 -10.20 29.47 -7.49
C SER A 300 -10.40 30.61 -8.50
N LEU A 301 -9.36 30.93 -9.28
CA LEU A 301 -9.38 31.97 -10.31
C LEU A 301 -10.05 31.48 -11.61
N PHE A 302 -9.67 30.30 -12.10
CA PHE A 302 -10.07 29.82 -13.43
C PHE A 302 -11.20 28.79 -13.42
N SER A 303 -11.58 28.22 -12.27
CA SER A 303 -12.73 27.28 -12.15
C SER A 303 -14.10 27.97 -12.10
N LYS A 304 -14.15 29.31 -12.01
CA LYS A 304 -15.41 30.08 -11.99
C LYS A 304 -16.10 30.13 -13.36
N GLU A 305 -15.39 29.87 -14.45
CA GLU A 305 -15.96 29.88 -15.81
C GLU A 305 -16.37 28.47 -16.26
N ALA A 306 -17.68 28.24 -16.44
CA ALA A 306 -18.17 26.96 -16.97
C ALA A 306 -17.94 26.88 -18.49
N GLY A 307 -17.15 25.90 -18.97
CA GLY A 307 -16.96 25.65 -20.41
C GLY A 307 -15.61 24.99 -20.79
N SER A 308 -15.24 25.10 -22.07
CA SER A 308 -13.98 24.60 -22.65
C SER A 308 -12.72 25.26 -22.04
N THR A 309 -12.85 26.44 -21.43
CA THR A 309 -11.76 27.18 -20.79
C THR A 309 -11.33 26.54 -19.47
N ALA A 310 -12.27 26.03 -18.67
CA ALA A 310 -11.97 25.30 -17.44
C ALA A 310 -11.24 23.98 -17.71
N GLN A 311 -11.67 23.21 -18.72
CA GLN A 311 -10.99 21.95 -19.10
C GLN A 311 -9.56 22.19 -19.61
N MET A 312 -9.34 23.26 -20.40
CA MET A 312 -8.01 23.67 -20.83
C MET A 312 -7.15 24.12 -19.65
N ALA A 313 -7.70 24.91 -18.73
CA ALA A 313 -6.99 25.39 -17.55
C ALA A 313 -6.58 24.22 -16.63
N GLU A 314 -7.47 23.27 -16.38
CA GLU A 314 -7.16 22.04 -15.65
C GLU A 314 -6.07 21.22 -16.35
N ALA A 315 -6.13 21.05 -17.68
CA ALA A 315 -5.11 20.33 -18.44
C ALA A 315 -3.73 21.01 -18.43
N LYS A 316 -3.70 22.35 -18.49
CA LYS A 316 -2.44 23.11 -18.37
C LYS A 316 -1.86 23.02 -16.96
N LEU A 317 -2.70 23.09 -15.92
CA LEU A 317 -2.28 22.94 -14.54
C LEU A 317 -1.73 21.53 -14.26
N THR A 318 -2.39 20.48 -14.74
CA THR A 318 -1.93 19.10 -14.56
C THR A 318 -0.60 18.87 -15.25
N SER A 319 -0.45 19.29 -16.51
CA SER A 319 0.83 19.20 -17.25
C SER A 319 1.96 19.96 -16.55
N PHE A 320 1.69 21.16 -16.05
CA PHE A 320 2.67 21.98 -15.33
C PHE A 320 3.13 21.32 -14.03
N LEU A 321 2.18 20.86 -13.22
CA LEU A 321 2.48 20.19 -11.96
C LEU A 321 3.18 18.84 -12.19
N GLU A 322 2.87 18.11 -13.26
CA GLU A 322 3.57 16.87 -13.61
C GLU A 322 5.05 17.12 -13.94
N GLU A 323 5.36 18.15 -14.71
CA GLU A 323 6.74 18.51 -15.07
C GLU A 323 7.57 18.97 -13.86
N LEU A 324 6.96 19.74 -12.95
CA LEU A 324 7.64 20.11 -11.70
C LEU A 324 7.76 18.94 -10.74
N SER A 325 6.77 18.04 -10.72
CA SER A 325 6.84 16.81 -9.92
C SER A 325 7.98 15.90 -10.37
N THR A 326 8.25 15.79 -11.68
CA THR A 326 9.40 15.00 -12.18
C THR A 326 10.71 15.52 -11.61
N GLY A 327 10.96 16.83 -11.67
CA GLY A 327 12.21 17.41 -11.17
C GLY A 327 12.36 17.23 -9.65
N TYR A 328 11.29 17.42 -8.89
CA TYR A 328 11.31 17.19 -7.44
C TYR A 328 11.58 15.73 -7.09
N PHE A 329 10.88 14.80 -7.73
CA PHE A 329 11.02 13.38 -7.46
C PHE A 329 12.41 12.83 -7.85
N GLU A 330 13.00 13.32 -8.94
CA GLU A 330 14.39 12.98 -9.30
C GLU A 330 15.40 13.44 -8.24
N LEU A 331 15.20 14.63 -7.66
CA LEU A 331 16.03 15.12 -6.55
C LEU A 331 15.86 14.26 -5.29
N VAL A 332 14.62 13.90 -4.95
CA VAL A 332 14.30 13.01 -3.82
C VAL A 332 14.97 11.65 -4.02
N GLU A 333 14.85 11.04 -5.20
CA GLU A 333 15.51 9.77 -5.50
C GLU A 333 17.04 9.87 -5.42
N LYS A 334 17.63 10.92 -5.98
CA LYS A 334 19.08 11.14 -5.93
C LYS A 334 19.57 11.27 -4.48
N ARG A 335 18.82 11.97 -3.63
CA ARG A 335 19.15 12.13 -2.21
C ARG A 335 19.02 10.82 -1.44
N LEU A 336 17.94 10.08 -1.64
CA LEU A 336 17.73 8.77 -1.01
C LEU A 336 18.85 7.77 -1.38
N ARG A 337 19.34 7.78 -2.63
CA ARG A 337 20.47 6.94 -3.06
C ARG A 337 21.81 7.31 -2.44
N GLN A 338 22.00 8.57 -2.03
CA GLN A 338 23.23 9.03 -1.39
C GLN A 338 23.32 8.56 0.08
N GLU A 339 22.21 8.19 0.70
CA GLU A 339 22.14 7.75 2.08
C GLU A 339 22.57 6.28 2.22
N LYS A 340 23.88 6.02 2.15
CA LYS A 340 24.45 4.67 2.28
C LYS A 340 24.68 4.21 3.72
N SER A 341 24.45 5.06 4.72
CA SER A 341 24.62 4.68 6.12
C SER A 341 23.56 3.63 6.49
N LEU A 342 24.00 2.46 6.97
CA LEU A 342 23.15 1.36 7.41
C LEU A 342 22.68 1.51 8.88
N GLY A 343 23.10 2.58 9.56
CA GLY A 343 22.91 2.78 11.00
C GLY A 343 21.57 3.37 11.42
N ASP A 344 21.01 4.32 10.64
CA ASP A 344 19.87 5.14 11.07
C ASP A 344 18.61 4.91 10.21
N ASN A 345 18.12 3.66 10.17
CA ASN A 345 16.82 3.36 9.53
C ASN A 345 15.66 4.15 10.14
N SER A 346 15.76 4.53 11.42
CA SER A 346 14.73 5.34 12.09
C SER A 346 14.56 6.71 11.42
N LEU A 347 15.64 7.34 10.97
CA LEU A 347 15.59 8.64 10.27
C LEU A 347 14.98 8.46 8.87
N LEU A 348 15.42 7.46 8.12
CA LEU A 348 14.90 7.16 6.80
C LEU A 348 13.39 6.82 6.84
N VAL A 349 12.97 5.93 7.75
CA VAL A 349 11.56 5.54 7.89
C VAL A 349 10.69 6.75 8.24
N ARG A 350 11.15 7.61 9.16
CA ARG A 350 10.44 8.85 9.52
C ARG A 350 10.37 9.84 8.35
N ALA A 351 11.44 9.96 7.58
CA ALA A 351 11.49 10.82 6.39
C ALA A 351 10.51 10.32 5.32
N LEU A 352 10.51 9.02 5.02
CA LEU A 352 9.58 8.39 4.07
C LEU A 352 8.12 8.51 4.54
N ASP A 353 7.86 8.35 5.82
CA ASP A 353 6.50 8.48 6.38
C ASP A 353 5.98 9.92 6.27
N ARG A 354 6.83 10.91 6.61
CA ARG A 354 6.48 12.32 6.47
C ARG A 354 6.26 12.72 5.02
N PHE A 355 7.12 12.24 4.12
CA PHE A 355 6.98 12.41 2.68
C PHE A 355 5.65 11.84 2.17
N HIS A 356 5.33 10.58 2.53
CA HIS A 356 4.08 9.94 2.16
C HIS A 356 2.85 10.71 2.67
N ARG A 357 2.83 11.13 3.93
CA ARG A 357 1.69 11.88 4.51
C ARG A 357 1.48 13.23 3.81
N ARG A 358 2.55 13.96 3.50
CA ARG A 358 2.46 15.30 2.88
C ARG A 358 2.03 15.22 1.42
N LEU A 359 2.40 14.16 0.69
CA LEU A 359 1.97 13.93 -0.69
C LEU A 359 0.48 13.58 -0.84
N GLN A 360 -0.22 13.21 0.24
CA GLN A 360 -1.66 12.99 0.18
C GLN A 360 -2.44 14.29 -0.05
N ALA A 361 -1.94 15.44 0.42
CA ALA A 361 -2.61 16.75 0.26
C ALA A 361 -2.76 17.20 -1.21
N PRO A 362 -1.70 17.26 -2.05
CA PRO A 362 -1.83 17.65 -3.45
C PRO A 362 -2.75 16.70 -4.25
N SER A 363 -2.77 15.42 -3.90
CA SER A 363 -3.63 14.43 -4.58
C SER A 363 -5.14 14.64 -4.37
N LYS A 364 -5.53 15.28 -3.25
CA LYS A 364 -6.93 15.64 -2.98
C LYS A 364 -7.37 16.91 -3.71
N LEU A 365 -6.43 17.82 -3.98
CA LEU A 365 -6.69 19.11 -4.64
C LEU A 365 -6.78 18.98 -6.16
N VAL A 366 -5.93 18.16 -6.77
CA VAL A 366 -5.93 17.93 -8.22
C VAL A 366 -6.08 16.43 -8.51
N PRO A 367 -7.31 15.89 -8.53
CA PRO A 367 -7.56 14.49 -8.86
C PRO A 367 -7.22 14.24 -10.34
N GLY A 368 -6.03 13.66 -10.57
CA GLY A 368 -5.50 13.43 -11.92
C GLY A 368 -3.97 13.49 -11.97
N CYS A 369 -3.34 14.31 -11.11
CA CYS A 369 -1.88 14.40 -11.06
C CYS A 369 -1.27 13.15 -10.40
N GLY A 370 -0.29 12.54 -11.06
CA GLY A 370 0.41 11.33 -10.61
C GLY A 370 1.26 11.44 -9.32
N PHE A 371 1.14 12.52 -8.52
CA PHE A 371 1.94 12.73 -7.30
C PHE A 371 1.85 11.58 -6.31
N ASN A 372 0.64 11.06 -6.05
CA ASN A 372 0.46 10.00 -5.07
C ASN A 372 1.07 8.69 -5.60
N ARG A 373 0.78 8.33 -6.86
CA ARG A 373 1.33 7.13 -7.49
C ARG A 373 2.86 7.14 -7.50
N ARG A 374 3.48 8.19 -8.05
CA ARG A 374 4.95 8.32 -8.06
C ARG A 374 5.54 8.40 -6.65
N GLY A 375 4.89 9.13 -5.75
CA GLY A 375 5.29 9.19 -4.35
C GLY A 375 5.32 7.82 -3.69
N THR A 376 4.27 7.01 -3.89
CA THR A 376 4.22 5.63 -3.38
C THR A 376 5.26 4.72 -4.03
N GLU A 377 5.50 4.87 -5.34
CA GLU A 377 6.54 4.12 -6.07
C GLU A 377 7.95 4.45 -5.53
N ILE A 378 8.23 5.72 -5.20
CA ILE A 378 9.51 6.13 -4.60
C ILE A 378 9.69 5.52 -3.20
N VAL A 379 8.64 5.51 -2.38
CA VAL A 379 8.69 4.88 -1.03
C VAL A 379 8.98 3.39 -1.15
N VAL A 380 8.30 2.68 -2.05
CA VAL A 380 8.54 1.25 -2.30
C VAL A 380 9.96 1.02 -2.81
N ARG A 381 10.41 1.80 -3.79
CA ARG A 381 11.76 1.70 -4.37
C ARG A 381 12.84 1.98 -3.32
N ALA A 382 12.68 3.00 -2.50
CA ALA A 382 13.64 3.32 -1.42
C ALA A 382 13.73 2.19 -0.39
N ALA A 383 12.60 1.59 -0.02
CA ALA A 383 12.57 0.45 0.88
C ALA A 383 13.23 -0.80 0.25
N GLN A 384 12.96 -1.08 -1.02
CA GLN A 384 13.61 -2.16 -1.78
C GLN A 384 15.12 -1.95 -1.95
N GLU A 385 15.57 -0.74 -2.27
CA GLU A 385 17.00 -0.38 -2.35
C GLU A 385 17.68 -0.59 -0.99
N ARG A 386 17.00 -0.24 0.11
CA ARG A 386 17.53 -0.47 1.47
C ARG A 386 17.64 -1.97 1.79
N LEU A 387 16.65 -2.78 1.41
CA LEU A 387 16.72 -4.24 1.54
C LEU A 387 17.89 -4.83 0.71
N ALA A 388 18.11 -4.33 -0.50
CA ALA A 388 19.24 -4.75 -1.34
C ALA A 388 20.59 -4.40 -0.71
N GLN A 389 20.72 -3.23 -0.07
CA GLN A 389 21.91 -2.85 0.69
C GLN A 389 22.12 -3.78 1.89
N TYR A 390 21.06 -4.14 2.63
CA TYR A 390 21.16 -5.10 3.74
C TYR A 390 21.54 -6.50 3.26
N LEU A 391 20.99 -6.96 2.13
CA LEU A 391 21.38 -8.22 1.52
C LEU A 391 22.88 -8.22 1.19
N GLN A 392 23.39 -7.14 0.60
CA GLN A 392 24.81 -7.01 0.28
C GLN A 392 25.66 -6.99 1.56
N ALA A 393 25.26 -6.23 2.57
CA ALA A 393 25.95 -6.20 3.86
C ALA A 393 25.99 -7.58 4.55
N LEU A 394 24.91 -8.37 4.47
CA LEU A 394 24.88 -9.75 4.97
C LEU A 394 25.84 -10.66 4.20
N LYS A 395 25.90 -10.54 2.86
CA LYS A 395 26.85 -11.29 2.03
C LYS A 395 28.29 -10.95 2.38
N ASP A 396 28.61 -9.67 2.51
CA ASP A 396 29.95 -9.18 2.85
C ASP A 396 30.34 -9.62 4.27
N PHE A 397 29.41 -9.56 5.22
CA PHE A 397 29.62 -10.06 6.59
C PHE A 397 29.91 -11.57 6.60
N PHE A 398 29.12 -12.38 5.87
CA PHE A 398 29.37 -13.81 5.76
C PHE A 398 30.74 -14.11 5.15
N GLN A 399 31.13 -13.39 4.09
CA GLN A 399 32.46 -13.52 3.50
C GLN A 399 33.59 -13.11 4.46
N GLY A 400 33.37 -12.08 5.28
CA GLY A 400 34.26 -11.68 6.37
C GLY A 400 34.46 -12.83 7.36
N CYS A 401 33.36 -13.38 7.91
CA CYS A 401 33.42 -14.52 8.84
C CYS A 401 34.10 -15.75 8.22
N LEU A 402 33.86 -16.05 6.94
CA LEU A 402 34.56 -17.13 6.24
C LEU A 402 36.06 -16.87 6.09
N THR A 403 36.44 -15.61 5.88
CA THR A 403 37.85 -15.21 5.81
C THR A 403 38.53 -15.41 7.15
N ASP A 404 37.88 -15.05 8.25
CA ASP A 404 38.38 -15.26 9.62
C ASP A 404 38.53 -16.76 9.94
N VAL A 405 37.52 -17.58 9.61
CA VAL A 405 37.60 -19.05 9.76
C VAL A 405 38.74 -19.61 8.93
N ARG A 406 38.93 -19.13 7.69
CA ARG A 406 40.04 -19.56 6.83
C ARG A 406 41.40 -19.19 7.40
N GLN A 407 41.54 -17.99 7.98
CA GLN A 407 42.77 -17.56 8.64
C GLN A 407 43.05 -18.41 9.90
N ALA A 408 42.03 -18.69 10.70
CA ALA A 408 42.15 -19.55 11.88
C ALA A 408 42.60 -20.98 11.50
N LEU A 409 42.08 -21.52 10.39
CA LEU A 409 42.48 -22.83 9.86
C LEU A 409 43.88 -22.85 9.23
N ALA A 410 44.36 -21.72 8.73
CA ALA A 410 45.69 -21.59 8.11
C ALA A 410 46.80 -21.21 9.09
N ALA A 411 46.47 -20.84 10.33
CA ALA A 411 47.42 -20.37 11.32
C ALA A 411 48.46 -21.48 11.68
N PRO A 412 49.78 -21.17 11.71
CA PRO A 412 50.82 -22.14 12.04
C PRO A 412 50.65 -22.72 13.46
N ARG A 413 50.96 -24.02 13.61
CA ARG A 413 50.95 -24.72 14.90
C ARG A 413 52.02 -24.13 15.84
N LEU A 414 51.60 -23.33 16.82
CA LEU A 414 52.46 -22.95 17.94
C LEU A 414 52.45 -24.09 18.98
N PRO A 415 53.61 -24.58 19.44
CA PRO A 415 53.65 -25.62 20.46
C PRO A 415 52.99 -25.10 21.76
N GLY A 416 51.97 -25.81 22.25
CA GLY A 416 51.26 -25.49 23.50
C GLY A 416 49.90 -24.81 23.37
N LYS A 417 49.43 -24.47 22.15
CA LYS A 417 48.07 -23.94 21.92
C LYS A 417 47.21 -24.99 21.23
N GLU A 418 46.20 -25.51 21.92
CA GLU A 418 45.20 -26.40 21.33
C GLU A 418 44.50 -25.69 20.17
N MET A 419 44.34 -26.39 19.03
CA MET A 419 43.60 -25.86 17.88
C MET A 419 42.18 -25.48 18.34
N PRO A 420 41.60 -24.35 17.90
CA PRO A 420 40.17 -24.15 18.08
C PRO A 420 39.47 -25.35 17.45
N ALA A 421 38.63 -26.04 18.23
CA ALA A 421 37.95 -27.21 17.74
C ALA A 421 37.12 -26.81 16.51
N LEU A 422 37.11 -27.65 15.48
CA LEU A 422 36.37 -27.36 14.25
C LEU A 422 34.88 -27.12 14.53
N GLY A 423 34.35 -27.76 15.58
CA GLY A 423 33.02 -27.53 16.12
C GLY A 423 32.82 -26.12 16.70
N ASP A 424 33.80 -25.56 17.41
CA ASP A 424 33.71 -24.20 17.99
C ASP A 424 33.71 -23.12 16.91
N LEU A 425 34.54 -23.31 15.87
CA LEU A 425 34.56 -22.42 14.70
C LEU A 425 33.22 -22.46 13.94
N LEU A 426 32.63 -23.65 13.79
CA LEU A 426 31.32 -23.82 13.18
C LEU A 426 30.21 -23.17 14.03
N ALA A 427 30.22 -23.41 15.34
CA ALA A 427 29.25 -22.83 16.27
C ALA A 427 29.35 -21.30 16.27
N GLY A 428 30.57 -20.74 16.34
CA GLY A 428 30.81 -19.30 16.24
C GLY A 428 30.34 -18.69 14.92
N LEU A 429 30.64 -19.35 13.79
CA LEU A 429 30.16 -18.90 12.46
C LEU A 429 28.63 -18.90 12.39
N SER A 430 27.99 -20.01 12.81
CA SER A 430 26.54 -20.14 12.78
C SER A 430 25.84 -19.10 13.67
N ALA A 431 26.36 -18.88 14.88
CA ALA A 431 25.83 -17.91 15.83
C ALA A 431 26.01 -16.46 15.34
N SER A 432 27.19 -16.10 14.83
CA SER A 432 27.45 -14.76 14.28
C SER A 432 26.54 -14.44 13.10
N VAL A 433 26.39 -15.37 12.16
CA VAL A 433 25.49 -15.20 11.00
C VAL A 433 24.04 -15.07 11.46
N LEU A 434 23.58 -15.94 12.36
CA LEU A 434 22.21 -15.89 12.87
C LEU A 434 21.91 -14.57 13.61
N ASN A 435 22.84 -14.11 14.46
CA ASN A 435 22.70 -12.85 15.18
C ASN A 435 22.67 -11.66 14.21
N GLN A 436 23.51 -11.67 13.17
CA GLN A 436 23.49 -10.61 12.17
C GLN A 436 22.16 -10.58 11.39
N ILE A 437 21.61 -11.74 11.03
CA ILE A 437 20.27 -11.82 10.41
C ILE A 437 19.21 -11.23 11.34
N LYS A 438 19.22 -11.57 12.64
CA LYS A 438 18.29 -11.01 13.63
C LYS A 438 18.40 -9.49 13.73
N THR A 439 19.61 -8.94 13.75
CA THR A 439 19.85 -7.49 13.78
C THR A 439 19.29 -6.82 12.52
N VAL A 440 19.50 -7.40 11.34
CA VAL A 440 18.96 -6.89 10.08
C VAL A 440 17.42 -6.95 10.07
N LEU A 441 16.83 -8.08 10.50
CA LEU A 441 15.37 -8.21 10.60
C LEU A 441 14.78 -7.16 11.56
N ALA A 442 15.40 -6.92 12.72
CA ALA A 442 14.98 -5.87 13.65
C ALA A 442 15.07 -4.47 13.02
N ALA A 443 16.12 -4.20 12.25
CA ALA A 443 16.30 -2.92 11.56
C ALA A 443 15.26 -2.72 10.44
N VAL A 444 14.87 -3.79 9.74
CA VAL A 444 13.83 -3.80 8.71
C VAL A 444 12.43 -3.71 9.31
N HIS A 445 12.22 -4.25 10.53
CA HIS A 445 10.94 -4.19 11.23
C HIS A 445 10.45 -2.76 11.49
N LEU A 446 11.37 -1.79 11.53
CA LEU A 446 11.03 -0.36 11.61
C LEU A 446 10.15 0.12 10.44
N PHE A 447 10.30 -0.45 9.24
CA PHE A 447 9.45 -0.10 8.07
C PHE A 447 8.02 -0.62 8.20
N THR A 448 7.81 -1.66 9.01
CA THR A 448 6.51 -2.29 9.28
C THR A 448 5.93 -1.91 10.63
N ALA A 449 6.52 -0.91 11.30
CA ALA A 449 6.04 -0.45 12.59
C ALA A 449 4.64 0.20 12.45
N LYS A 450 3.83 0.07 13.50
CA LYS A 450 2.41 0.50 13.50
C LYS A 450 2.22 2.02 13.43
N ASP A 451 3.25 2.78 13.77
CA ASP A 451 3.28 4.24 13.78
C ASP A 451 3.54 4.85 12.39
N VAL A 452 3.91 4.01 11.41
CA VAL A 452 4.20 4.40 10.03
C VAL A 452 2.92 4.36 9.19
N ALA A 453 2.54 5.47 8.56
CA ALA A 453 1.24 5.59 7.87
C ALA A 453 1.16 4.81 6.55
N PHE A 454 2.30 4.51 5.91
CA PHE A 454 2.33 3.70 4.70
C PHE A 454 2.38 2.19 4.96
N SER A 455 2.69 1.75 6.20
CA SER A 455 2.94 0.33 6.50
C SER A 455 1.68 -0.53 6.38
N ASP A 456 0.52 0.00 6.74
CA ASP A 456 -0.78 -0.70 6.64
C ASP A 456 -1.44 -0.58 5.27
N LYS A 457 -0.79 0.07 4.29
CA LYS A 457 -1.35 0.21 2.95
C LYS A 457 -1.15 -1.07 2.13
N PRO A 458 -2.14 -1.50 1.33
CA PRO A 458 -2.08 -2.76 0.59
C PRO A 458 -0.97 -2.76 -0.48
N TYR A 459 -0.61 -1.60 -1.03
CA TYR A 459 0.47 -1.49 -2.01
C TYR A 459 1.86 -1.72 -1.40
N PHE A 460 2.02 -1.57 -0.08
CA PHE A 460 3.32 -1.68 0.58
C PHE A 460 3.45 -3.00 1.34
N LYS A 461 2.50 -3.31 2.23
CA LYS A 461 2.60 -4.42 3.19
C LYS A 461 2.84 -5.77 2.51
N GLY A 462 1.98 -6.14 1.56
CA GLY A 462 2.05 -7.45 0.92
C GLY A 462 3.32 -7.64 0.10
N GLU A 463 3.62 -6.69 -0.81
CA GLU A 463 4.79 -6.77 -1.70
C GLU A 463 6.11 -6.62 -0.91
N PHE A 464 6.19 -5.71 0.05
CA PHE A 464 7.39 -5.49 0.86
C PHE A 464 7.69 -6.69 1.76
N CYS A 465 6.72 -7.22 2.50
CA CYS A 465 6.96 -8.33 3.43
C CYS A 465 7.26 -9.64 2.68
N SER A 466 6.48 -9.98 1.65
CA SER A 466 6.64 -11.24 0.92
C SER A 466 7.79 -11.21 -0.09
N GLN A 467 7.77 -10.29 -1.05
CA GLN A 467 8.76 -10.23 -2.13
C GLN A 467 10.04 -9.52 -1.68
N GLY A 468 9.92 -8.48 -0.86
CA GLY A 468 11.07 -7.73 -0.34
C GLY A 468 11.84 -8.50 0.75
N VAL A 469 11.23 -8.65 1.93
CA VAL A 469 11.91 -9.19 3.12
C VAL A 469 12.12 -10.69 3.02
N ARG A 470 11.07 -11.47 2.74
CA ARG A 470 11.22 -12.93 2.70
C ARG A 470 12.02 -13.37 1.47
N GLU A 471 11.56 -13.07 0.27
CA GLU A 471 12.23 -13.52 -0.96
C GLU A 471 13.53 -12.76 -1.26
N GLY A 472 13.46 -11.43 -1.27
CA GLY A 472 14.55 -10.55 -1.68
C GLY A 472 15.71 -10.48 -0.70
N LEU A 473 15.46 -10.62 0.60
CA LEU A 473 16.50 -10.55 1.63
C LEU A 473 16.88 -11.95 2.15
N ILE A 474 15.95 -12.67 2.78
CA ILE A 474 16.28 -13.93 3.49
C ILE A 474 16.55 -15.08 2.52
N VAL A 475 15.63 -15.36 1.60
CA VAL A 475 15.78 -16.45 0.61
C VAL A 475 16.99 -16.19 -0.29
N ALA A 476 17.15 -14.95 -0.76
CA ALA A 476 18.32 -14.55 -1.55
C ALA A 476 19.64 -14.72 -0.78
N PHE A 477 19.67 -14.39 0.52
CA PHE A 477 20.84 -14.60 1.36
C PHE A 477 21.16 -16.09 1.53
N ILE A 478 20.19 -16.94 1.84
CA ILE A 478 20.39 -18.40 1.98
C ILE A 478 20.92 -19.01 0.67
N LYS A 479 20.35 -18.61 -0.48
CA LYS A 479 20.85 -19.02 -1.81
C LYS A 479 22.30 -18.57 -2.01
N SER A 480 22.63 -17.33 -1.63
CA SER A 480 24.00 -16.81 -1.70
C SER A 480 24.96 -17.56 -0.80
N VAL A 481 24.57 -17.94 0.42
CA VAL A 481 25.40 -18.77 1.33
C VAL A 481 25.73 -20.11 0.67
N CYS A 482 24.71 -20.79 0.12
CA CYS A 482 24.91 -22.05 -0.59
C CYS A 482 25.82 -21.88 -1.82
N GLN A 483 25.63 -20.81 -2.59
CA GLN A 483 26.44 -20.53 -3.79
C GLN A 483 27.90 -20.23 -3.41
N THR A 484 28.15 -19.38 -2.42
CA THR A 484 29.49 -19.08 -1.91
C THR A 484 30.18 -20.35 -1.40
N ALA A 485 29.44 -21.24 -0.72
CA ALA A 485 29.99 -22.52 -0.29
C ALA A 485 30.40 -23.39 -1.49
N ARG A 486 29.58 -23.47 -2.55
CA ARG A 486 29.91 -24.23 -3.78
C ARG A 486 31.11 -23.68 -4.54
N GLN A 487 31.36 -22.37 -4.51
CA GLN A 487 32.52 -21.76 -5.18
C GLN A 487 33.85 -22.34 -4.66
N PHE A 488 33.91 -22.82 -3.41
CA PHE A 488 35.08 -23.51 -2.88
C PHE A 488 35.31 -24.91 -3.47
N CYS A 489 34.32 -25.51 -4.14
CA CYS A 489 34.46 -26.79 -4.85
C CYS A 489 35.02 -26.63 -6.28
N GLU A 490 34.81 -25.48 -6.92
CA GLU A 490 35.01 -25.27 -8.36
C GLU A 490 36.42 -24.81 -8.76
N ILE A 491 37.35 -24.64 -7.82
CA ILE A 491 38.72 -24.15 -8.11
C ILE A 491 39.77 -25.29 -8.04
N PRO A 492 39.89 -26.17 -9.04
CA PRO A 492 41.06 -27.02 -9.21
C PRO A 492 41.92 -26.59 -10.43
N GLY A 493 42.01 -25.28 -10.72
CA GLY A 493 42.51 -24.77 -12.01
C GLY A 493 43.69 -23.81 -11.98
N GLU A 494 43.54 -22.58 -11.46
CA GLU A 494 44.41 -21.48 -11.97
C GLU A 494 45.02 -20.51 -10.95
N LYS A 495 44.76 -20.61 -9.65
CA LYS A 495 45.45 -19.76 -8.65
C LYS A 495 45.77 -20.57 -7.40
N GLY A 496 47.06 -20.67 -7.08
CA GLY A 496 47.66 -21.57 -6.09
C GLY A 496 47.32 -21.35 -4.62
N THR A 497 46.06 -21.13 -4.27
CA THR A 497 45.57 -21.26 -2.89
C THR A 497 44.66 -22.47 -2.81
N SER A 498 45.22 -23.63 -2.47
CA SER A 498 44.45 -24.82 -2.16
C SER A 498 43.48 -24.51 -1.02
N THR A 499 42.18 -24.67 -1.26
CA THR A 499 41.17 -24.55 -0.19
C THR A 499 41.49 -25.57 0.91
N PRO A 500 41.62 -25.16 2.19
CA PRO A 500 41.88 -26.11 3.26
C PRO A 500 40.78 -27.18 3.31
N PRO A 501 41.09 -28.48 3.29
CA PRO A 501 40.06 -29.53 3.32
C PRO A 501 39.14 -29.44 4.55
N ALA A 502 39.66 -28.97 5.68
CA ALA A 502 38.86 -28.72 6.89
C ALA A 502 37.74 -27.68 6.67
N LEU A 503 37.95 -26.69 5.78
CA LEU A 503 36.93 -25.70 5.43
C LEU A 503 35.79 -26.33 4.63
N LEU A 504 36.08 -27.25 3.70
CA LEU A 504 35.05 -27.98 2.94
C LEU A 504 34.17 -28.83 3.87
N LEU A 505 34.80 -29.47 4.86
CA LEU A 505 34.09 -30.27 5.86
C LEU A 505 33.19 -29.40 6.76
N LEU A 506 33.70 -28.25 7.22
CA LEU A 506 32.94 -27.28 8.03
C LEU A 506 31.76 -26.70 7.24
N LEU A 507 31.97 -26.28 6.00
CA LEU A 507 30.91 -25.74 5.13
C LEU A 507 29.85 -26.80 4.79
N SER A 508 30.26 -28.05 4.59
CA SER A 508 29.33 -29.17 4.42
C SER A 508 28.43 -29.33 5.65
N ARG A 509 29.01 -29.27 6.85
CA ARG A 509 28.25 -29.37 8.09
C ARG A 509 27.34 -28.16 8.31
N LEU A 510 27.81 -26.94 8.04
CA LEU A 510 27.00 -25.72 8.08
C LEU A 510 25.76 -25.83 7.18
N CYS A 511 25.92 -26.31 5.95
CA CYS A 511 24.80 -26.50 5.02
C CYS A 511 23.81 -27.57 5.50
N LEU A 512 24.28 -28.59 6.23
CA LEU A 512 23.43 -29.61 6.85
C LEU A 512 22.67 -29.05 8.06
N ASP A 513 23.32 -28.23 8.90
CA ASP A 513 22.66 -27.52 10.01
C ASP A 513 21.61 -26.51 9.49
N TYR A 514 21.84 -25.98 8.29
CA TYR A 514 20.86 -25.15 7.57
C TYR A 514 19.64 -25.95 7.14
N GLU A 515 19.82 -27.13 6.55
CA GLU A 515 18.72 -28.01 6.15
C GLU A 515 17.89 -28.49 7.35
N THR A 516 18.56 -28.89 8.45
CA THR A 516 17.91 -29.53 9.60
C THR A 516 17.08 -28.58 10.46
N SER A 517 17.56 -27.35 10.70
CA SER A 517 16.89 -26.44 11.64
C SER A 517 16.98 -24.95 11.28
N THR A 518 18.13 -24.48 10.80
CA THR A 518 18.39 -23.03 10.68
C THR A 518 17.49 -22.35 9.65
N ILE A 519 17.28 -22.97 8.48
CA ILE A 519 16.39 -22.42 7.43
C ILE A 519 14.95 -22.34 7.94
N SER A 520 14.46 -23.40 8.58
CA SER A 520 13.10 -23.42 9.13
C SER A 520 12.93 -22.34 10.19
N TYR A 521 13.88 -22.23 11.12
CA TYR A 521 13.83 -21.22 12.19
C TYR A 521 13.84 -19.78 11.65
N ILE A 522 14.74 -19.45 10.71
CA ILE A 522 14.84 -18.09 10.16
C ILE A 522 13.57 -17.73 9.38
N LEU A 523 13.02 -18.66 8.59
CA LEU A 523 11.79 -18.42 7.85
C LEU A 523 10.59 -18.28 8.77
N THR A 524 10.43 -19.13 9.79
CA THR A 524 9.37 -18.97 10.79
C THR A 524 9.48 -17.63 11.53
N LEU A 525 10.69 -17.23 11.94
CA LEU A 525 10.93 -15.93 12.57
C LEU A 525 10.52 -14.77 11.65
N THR A 526 10.84 -14.87 10.36
CA THR A 526 10.49 -13.85 9.36
C THR A 526 8.98 -13.82 9.12
N ASP A 527 8.36 -14.99 9.00
CA ASP A 527 6.93 -15.14 8.75
C ASP A 527 6.11 -14.59 9.94
N GLU A 528 6.52 -14.88 11.18
CA GLU A 528 5.88 -14.34 12.40
C GLU A 528 6.00 -12.81 12.52
N GLN A 529 7.13 -12.23 12.09
CA GLN A 529 7.39 -10.80 12.22
C GLN A 529 6.77 -9.94 11.11
N PHE A 530 6.56 -10.50 9.92
CA PHE A 530 6.24 -9.72 8.71
C PHE A 530 5.02 -10.21 7.92
N LEU A 531 4.65 -11.49 7.98
CA LEU A 531 3.58 -12.04 7.14
C LEU A 531 2.22 -12.06 7.87
N GLY A 532 1.33 -11.16 7.43
CA GLY A 532 -0.13 -11.33 7.55
C GLY A 532 -0.67 -12.15 6.36
N GLN A 533 -1.97 -12.46 6.34
CA GLN A 533 -2.69 -13.35 5.39
C GLN A 533 -2.63 -12.92 3.89
N ASP A 534 -1.45 -12.73 3.30
CA ASP A 534 -1.27 -12.40 1.89
C ASP A 534 -0.81 -13.62 1.08
N HIS A 535 -1.58 -13.96 0.04
CA HIS A 535 -1.41 -15.14 -0.82
C HIS A 535 -0.43 -14.92 -1.99
N SER A 536 0.70 -14.26 -1.77
CA SER A 536 1.74 -14.17 -2.80
C SER A 536 2.47 -15.53 -2.97
N PRO A 537 2.96 -15.90 -4.17
CA PRO A 537 3.78 -17.08 -4.33
C PRO A 537 5.11 -16.88 -3.63
N VAL A 538 5.44 -17.81 -2.74
CA VAL A 538 6.58 -17.73 -1.84
C VAL A 538 7.40 -19.01 -1.98
N THR A 539 8.73 -18.91 -1.97
CA THR A 539 9.63 -20.07 -2.08
C THR A 539 9.39 -21.01 -0.90
N PRO A 540 9.04 -22.29 -1.15
CA PRO A 540 8.75 -23.22 -0.08
C PRO A 540 10.03 -23.62 0.67
N VAL A 541 9.89 -23.89 1.97
CA VAL A 541 11.00 -24.30 2.85
C VAL A 541 11.73 -25.53 2.29
N SER A 542 10.97 -26.49 1.75
CA SER A 542 11.50 -27.73 1.17
C SER A 542 12.48 -27.49 0.01
N SER A 543 12.23 -26.49 -0.84
CA SER A 543 13.15 -26.15 -1.93
C SER A 543 14.49 -25.65 -1.40
N LEU A 544 14.49 -24.83 -0.35
CA LEU A 544 15.72 -24.33 0.27
C LEU A 544 16.47 -25.41 1.03
N CYS A 545 15.77 -26.25 1.79
CA CYS A 545 16.36 -27.43 2.42
C CYS A 545 17.01 -28.36 1.38
N SER A 546 16.33 -28.61 0.25
CA SER A 546 16.89 -29.42 -0.84
C SER A 546 18.17 -28.81 -1.45
N LEU A 547 18.20 -27.48 -1.61
CA LEU A 547 19.38 -26.75 -2.11
C LEU A 547 20.54 -26.84 -1.11
N ALA A 548 20.28 -26.64 0.18
CA ALA A 548 21.27 -26.74 1.23
C ALA A 548 21.85 -28.16 1.33
N ARG A 549 20.99 -29.19 1.29
CA ARG A 549 21.39 -30.60 1.29
C ARG A 549 22.21 -30.98 0.06
N SER A 550 21.78 -30.55 -1.14
CA SER A 550 22.53 -30.76 -2.39
C SER A 550 23.92 -30.10 -2.33
N THR A 551 24.00 -28.91 -1.73
CA THR A 551 25.27 -28.20 -1.52
C THR A 551 26.17 -28.92 -0.53
N ALA A 552 25.63 -29.34 0.61
CA ALA A 552 26.34 -30.15 1.61
C ALA A 552 26.91 -31.43 0.98
N GLN A 553 26.10 -32.16 0.20
CA GLN A 553 26.54 -33.38 -0.47
C GLN A 553 27.69 -33.12 -1.45
N THR A 554 27.61 -32.03 -2.22
CA THR A 554 28.66 -31.66 -3.19
C THR A 554 29.97 -31.34 -2.48
N LEU A 555 29.91 -30.58 -1.37
CA LEU A 555 31.07 -30.25 -0.53
C LEU A 555 31.69 -31.51 0.08
N LEU A 556 30.85 -32.41 0.62
CA LEU A 556 31.32 -33.65 1.23
C LEU A 556 31.98 -34.59 0.22
N ASN A 557 31.37 -34.75 -0.96
CA ASN A 557 31.94 -35.54 -2.05
C ASN A 557 33.30 -34.99 -2.49
N GLN A 558 33.43 -33.66 -2.60
CA GLN A 558 34.68 -33.01 -2.94
C GLN A 558 35.74 -33.16 -1.84
N TYR A 559 35.34 -33.10 -0.56
CA TYR A 559 36.22 -33.39 0.58
C TYR A 559 36.76 -34.82 0.53
N VAL A 560 35.90 -35.82 0.36
CA VAL A 560 36.28 -37.24 0.25
C VAL A 560 37.21 -37.47 -0.93
N LYS A 561 36.91 -36.85 -2.09
CA LYS A 561 37.76 -36.91 -3.27
C LYS A 561 39.13 -36.27 -3.01
N SER A 562 39.18 -35.08 -2.40
CA SER A 562 40.43 -34.39 -2.09
C SER A 562 41.30 -35.18 -1.11
N GLN A 563 40.73 -35.66 0.00
CA GLN A 563 41.47 -36.46 0.99
C GLN A 563 41.88 -37.82 0.43
N GLY A 564 40.98 -38.49 -0.30
CA GLY A 564 41.28 -39.72 -1.00
C GLY A 564 42.45 -39.57 -1.99
N LEU A 565 42.52 -38.45 -2.72
CA LEU A 565 43.63 -38.15 -3.63
C LEU A 565 44.95 -37.91 -2.90
N VAL A 566 44.96 -37.23 -1.75
CA VAL A 566 46.18 -37.04 -0.95
C VAL A 566 46.77 -38.38 -0.51
N VAL A 567 45.93 -39.26 0.04
CA VAL A 567 46.34 -40.62 0.46
C VAL A 567 46.76 -41.46 -0.76
N SER A 568 46.00 -41.40 -1.84
CA SER A 568 46.29 -42.11 -3.10
C SER A 568 47.62 -41.67 -3.71
N GLN A 569 47.97 -40.39 -3.65
CA GLN A 569 49.23 -39.87 -4.16
C GLN A 569 50.43 -40.42 -3.36
N MET A 570 50.31 -40.61 -2.05
CA MET A 570 51.34 -41.25 -1.24
C MET A 570 51.56 -42.70 -1.67
N LEU A 571 50.46 -43.47 -1.81
CA LEU A 571 50.50 -44.85 -2.25
C LEU A 571 51.09 -44.97 -3.66
N ARG A 572 50.63 -44.13 -4.59
CA ARG A 572 51.13 -44.07 -5.97
C ARG A 572 52.64 -43.81 -6.02
N LYS A 573 53.10 -42.73 -5.38
CA LYS A 573 54.54 -42.40 -5.33
C LYS A 573 55.36 -43.54 -4.72
N SER A 574 54.83 -44.23 -3.70
CA SER A 574 55.52 -45.35 -3.06
C SER A 574 55.69 -46.59 -3.96
N VAL A 575 54.82 -46.75 -4.96
CA VAL A 575 54.88 -47.84 -5.93
C VAL A 575 55.70 -47.44 -7.14
N GLU A 576 55.61 -46.18 -7.59
CA GLU A 576 56.31 -45.71 -8.79
C GLU A 576 57.82 -45.54 -8.62
N THR A 577 58.30 -45.21 -7.42
CA THR A 577 59.72 -44.90 -7.18
C THR A 577 60.59 -46.11 -6.83
N ARG A 578 59.99 -47.27 -6.53
CA ARG A 578 60.72 -48.47 -6.09
C ARG A 578 60.93 -49.43 -7.26
N ASP A 579 62.12 -50.01 -7.33
CA ASP A 579 62.37 -51.17 -8.18
C ASP A 579 61.78 -52.42 -7.50
N TRP A 580 60.79 -53.03 -8.16
CA TRP A 580 60.05 -54.19 -7.65
C TRP A 580 60.64 -55.54 -8.08
N VAL A 581 61.60 -55.55 -9.01
CA VAL A 581 62.20 -56.79 -9.54
C VAL A 581 63.38 -57.22 -8.69
N THR A 582 64.23 -56.28 -8.25
CA THR A 582 65.45 -56.55 -7.48
C THR A 582 65.34 -56.18 -6.00
N THR A 583 64.19 -56.44 -5.38
CA THR A 583 63.95 -56.14 -3.95
C THR A 583 64.61 -57.16 -3.03
N ILE A 584 65.06 -56.71 -1.86
CA ILE A 584 65.48 -57.59 -0.75
C ILE A 584 64.27 -58.18 0.00
N GLU A 585 64.51 -59.28 0.70
CA GLU A 585 63.50 -59.95 1.54
C GLU A 585 62.91 -58.99 2.58
N PRO A 586 61.57 -58.88 2.67
CA PRO A 586 60.91 -57.92 3.55
C PRO A 586 61.07 -58.32 5.02
N ARG A 587 61.56 -57.40 5.85
CA ARG A 587 61.66 -57.57 7.32
C ARG A 587 60.76 -56.64 8.12
N ASN A 588 60.23 -55.61 7.48
CA ASN A 588 59.39 -54.58 8.08
C ASN A 588 58.34 -54.11 7.05
N VAL A 589 57.23 -53.58 7.56
CA VAL A 589 56.21 -52.87 6.78
C VAL A 589 56.79 -51.57 6.22
N ARG A 590 56.42 -51.18 4.99
CA ARG A 590 56.85 -49.88 4.43
C ARG A 590 56.34 -48.71 5.25
N ALA A 591 57.21 -47.72 5.50
CA ALA A 591 56.87 -46.50 6.24
C ALA A 591 55.67 -45.73 5.65
N VAL A 592 55.45 -45.81 4.33
CA VAL A 592 54.29 -45.20 3.68
C VAL A 592 52.97 -45.80 4.17
N MET A 593 52.91 -47.11 4.45
CA MET A 593 51.69 -47.75 4.94
C MET A 593 51.35 -47.27 6.35
N LYS A 594 52.36 -47.13 7.21
CA LYS A 594 52.21 -46.53 8.54
C LYS A 594 51.69 -45.09 8.43
N ARG A 595 52.29 -44.29 7.55
CA ARG A 595 51.86 -42.91 7.28
C ARG A 595 50.43 -42.81 6.76
N VAL A 596 50.00 -43.75 5.90
CA VAL A 596 48.62 -43.84 5.41
C VAL A 596 47.65 -44.11 6.55
N VAL A 597 47.97 -45.04 7.46
CA VAL A 597 47.14 -45.32 8.66
C VAL A 597 47.09 -44.10 9.58
N GLU A 598 48.21 -43.42 9.82
CA GLU A 598 48.26 -42.18 10.60
C GLU A 598 47.41 -41.07 9.98
N ASP A 599 47.48 -40.87 8.67
CA ASP A 599 46.68 -39.84 7.99
C ASP A 599 45.19 -40.15 8.00
N ILE A 600 44.81 -41.42 7.79
CA ILE A 600 43.40 -41.84 7.91
C ILE A 600 42.90 -41.68 9.35
N THR A 601 43.74 -41.96 10.35
CA THR A 601 43.43 -41.73 11.76
C THR A 601 43.28 -40.23 12.07
N GLY A 602 44.13 -39.38 11.48
CA GLY A 602 44.00 -37.93 11.58
C GLY A 602 42.69 -37.42 10.97
N VAL A 603 42.29 -37.96 9.82
CA VAL A 603 40.99 -37.67 9.19
C VAL A 603 39.82 -38.18 10.05
N ASP A 604 39.93 -39.37 10.63
CA ASP A 604 38.93 -39.95 11.54
C ASP A 604 38.62 -39.01 12.72
N VAL A 605 39.66 -38.48 13.37
CA VAL A 605 39.52 -37.52 14.46
C VAL A 605 38.84 -36.24 13.97
N GLN A 606 39.29 -35.67 12.84
CA GLN A 606 38.71 -34.43 12.30
C GLN A 606 37.24 -34.58 11.89
N VAL A 607 36.88 -35.69 11.25
CA VAL A 607 35.50 -35.97 10.84
C VAL A 607 34.62 -36.26 12.06
N GLY A 608 35.17 -36.95 13.08
CA GLY A 608 34.47 -37.23 14.34
C GLY A 608 34.10 -36.00 15.16
N LEU A 609 34.73 -34.84 14.91
CA LEU A 609 34.34 -33.58 15.55
C LEU A 609 33.03 -32.99 15.00
N LEU A 610 32.58 -33.40 13.81
CA LEU A 610 31.44 -32.79 13.11
C LEU A 610 30.33 -33.77 12.69
N TYR A 611 30.68 -35.05 12.48
CA TYR A 611 29.75 -36.07 12.01
C TYR A 611 29.65 -37.22 13.00
N GLU A 612 28.44 -37.74 13.14
CA GLU A 612 28.17 -38.93 13.95
C GLU A 612 28.85 -40.17 13.37
N GLU A 613 29.15 -41.12 14.25
CA GLU A 613 29.97 -42.29 13.94
C GLU A 613 29.31 -43.23 12.91
N GLY A 614 27.98 -43.29 12.88
CA GLY A 614 27.22 -44.18 12.00
C GLY A 614 27.22 -45.65 12.46
N VAL A 615 26.52 -46.52 11.71
CA VAL A 615 26.38 -47.94 12.05
C VAL A 615 27.51 -48.75 11.43
N ARG A 616 28.26 -49.51 12.24
CA ARG A 616 29.22 -50.52 11.79
C ARG A 616 28.57 -51.90 11.84
N LYS A 617 28.85 -52.78 10.86
CA LYS A 617 28.53 -54.21 11.04
C LYS A 617 29.38 -54.72 12.20
N ALA A 618 28.73 -55.30 13.21
CA ALA A 618 29.42 -55.83 14.38
C ALA A 618 30.49 -56.85 13.95
N HIS A 619 31.62 -56.84 14.65
CA HIS A 619 32.65 -57.85 14.51
C HIS A 619 31.99 -59.23 14.62
N SER A 620 32.14 -60.07 13.59
CA SER A 620 31.89 -61.49 13.77
C SER A 620 32.86 -61.95 14.87
N SER A 621 32.32 -62.32 16.03
CA SER A 621 33.08 -62.56 17.25
C SER A 621 34.37 -63.35 17.01
N ASP A 622 35.47 -62.78 17.51
CA ASP A 622 36.86 -63.26 17.49
C ASP A 622 37.05 -64.72 17.98
N SER A 623 36.04 -65.33 18.61
CA SER A 623 36.09 -66.71 19.10
C SER A 623 36.09 -67.80 18.01
N SER A 624 35.85 -67.47 16.73
CA SER A 624 35.86 -68.46 15.63
C SER A 624 37.07 -68.35 14.69
N LYS A 625 37.94 -67.34 14.85
CA LYS A 625 39.16 -67.21 14.02
C LYS A 625 40.40 -67.78 14.71
N ARG A 626 40.46 -67.81 16.06
CA ARG A 626 41.57 -68.42 16.83
C ARG A 626 41.47 -69.94 17.00
N THR A 627 40.37 -70.58 16.58
CA THR A 627 40.22 -72.05 16.51
C THR A 627 40.34 -72.61 15.09
N PHE A 628 40.66 -71.78 14.09
CA PHE A 628 40.89 -72.20 12.71
C PHE A 628 42.37 -72.19 12.28
N SER A 629 43.30 -72.22 13.25
CA SER A 629 44.75 -72.28 13.00
C SER A 629 45.38 -73.68 13.14
N VAL A 630 44.60 -74.76 13.21
CA VAL A 630 45.14 -76.14 13.22
C VAL A 630 44.54 -77.06 12.13
N TYR A 631 43.54 -76.61 11.36
CA TYR A 631 43.08 -77.33 10.16
C TYR A 631 42.57 -76.36 9.09
N SER A 632 43.48 -75.57 8.52
CA SER A 632 43.26 -74.92 7.22
C SER A 632 44.40 -75.22 6.24
N SER A 633 44.96 -76.41 6.35
CA SER A 633 45.71 -77.09 5.29
C SER A 633 44.73 -77.84 4.38
N SER A 634 43.67 -77.20 3.88
CA SER A 634 42.81 -77.78 2.83
C SER A 634 41.89 -76.74 2.14
N ARG A 635 42.50 -75.76 1.47
CA ARG A 635 41.98 -75.32 0.16
C ARG A 635 43.05 -75.50 -0.91
N LEU A 636 43.67 -76.68 -0.89
CA LEU A 636 44.04 -77.37 -2.12
C LEU A 636 42.89 -78.29 -2.48
N GLN A 637 42.45 -78.17 -3.73
CA GLN A 637 41.71 -79.17 -4.49
C GLN A 637 40.33 -79.58 -3.94
N GLY A 638 39.29 -79.02 -4.58
CA GLY A 638 38.09 -79.81 -4.81
C GLY A 638 38.50 -81.11 -5.51
N ARG A 639 38.49 -82.23 -4.78
CA ARG A 639 38.51 -83.55 -5.41
C ARG A 639 37.22 -83.67 -6.22
N TYR A 640 37.41 -83.60 -7.53
CA TYR A 640 36.77 -84.48 -8.49
C TYR A 640 36.30 -85.77 -7.81
N ALA A 641 35.00 -86.02 -7.87
CA ALA A 641 34.53 -87.39 -7.88
C ALA A 641 35.30 -88.12 -9.00
N GLN A 642 35.90 -89.27 -8.67
CA GLN A 642 36.44 -90.18 -9.67
C GLN A 642 35.32 -90.56 -10.66
N SER A 643 35.33 -89.91 -11.81
CA SER A 643 34.76 -90.44 -13.03
C SER A 643 35.89 -90.48 -14.05
N TYR A 644 36.10 -91.67 -14.58
CA TYR A 644 37.16 -92.06 -15.50
C TYR A 644 37.16 -91.18 -16.77
N THR A 645 38.04 -90.17 -16.87
CA THR A 645 38.51 -89.63 -18.16
C THR A 645 39.87 -88.92 -17.98
N PRO A 646 40.92 -89.27 -18.74
CA PRO A 646 42.22 -88.61 -18.63
C PRO A 646 42.35 -87.40 -19.56
N SER A 647 43.14 -86.41 -19.12
CA SER A 647 43.79 -85.30 -19.85
C SER A 647 43.04 -83.95 -20.02
N ALA A 648 43.43 -82.95 -19.21
CA ALA A 648 43.91 -81.61 -19.63
C ALA A 648 44.13 -80.71 -18.38
N PRO A 649 45.21 -79.90 -18.29
CA PRO A 649 45.36 -78.93 -17.22
C PRO A 649 44.40 -77.76 -17.47
N MET A 650 43.42 -77.56 -16.59
CA MET A 650 42.51 -76.41 -16.65
C MET A 650 43.26 -75.12 -16.26
N ASP A 651 43.19 -74.10 -17.11
CA ASP A 651 43.82 -72.80 -16.92
C ASP A 651 43.30 -72.10 -15.65
N THR A 652 44.18 -71.90 -14.66
CA THR A 652 43.95 -71.10 -13.44
C THR A 652 43.46 -69.67 -13.74
N ASN A 653 43.78 -69.14 -14.93
CA ASN A 653 43.30 -67.85 -15.41
C ASN A 653 41.79 -67.83 -15.73
N LEU A 654 41.21 -68.96 -16.14
CA LEU A 654 39.80 -69.03 -16.49
C LEU A 654 38.93 -69.03 -15.22
N LEU A 655 39.41 -69.68 -14.16
CA LEU A 655 38.75 -69.73 -12.86
C LEU A 655 38.80 -68.38 -12.12
N SER A 656 39.91 -67.64 -12.19
CA SER A 656 40.02 -66.30 -11.61
C SER A 656 39.19 -65.24 -12.35
N ASN A 657 39.04 -65.37 -13.67
CA ASN A 657 38.15 -64.52 -14.47
C ASN A 657 36.67 -64.78 -14.17
N ILE A 658 36.29 -66.04 -13.89
CA ILE A 658 34.94 -66.39 -13.44
C ILE A 658 34.66 -65.83 -12.04
N GLN A 659 35.61 -65.90 -11.09
CA GLN A 659 35.46 -65.27 -9.77
C GLN A 659 35.34 -63.74 -9.86
N LYS A 660 36.04 -63.08 -10.79
CA LYS A 660 35.87 -61.64 -11.08
C LYS A 660 34.53 -61.28 -11.70
N LEU A 661 33.89 -62.20 -12.44
CA LEU A 661 32.55 -62.04 -12.98
C LEU A 661 31.47 -62.06 -11.88
N PHE A 662 31.74 -62.71 -10.74
CA PHE A 662 30.84 -62.79 -9.58
C PHE A 662 31.28 -61.95 -8.37
N SER A 663 32.42 -61.25 -8.46
CA SER A 663 32.80 -60.23 -7.47
C SER A 663 31.92 -59.01 -7.70
N GLU A 664 31.19 -58.60 -6.67
CA GLU A 664 30.29 -57.45 -6.69
C GLU A 664 31.07 -56.22 -7.16
N ARG A 665 30.61 -55.54 -8.23
CA ARG A 665 31.33 -54.36 -8.73
C ARG A 665 31.30 -53.28 -7.65
N ILE A 666 32.43 -53.09 -6.97
CA ILE A 666 32.56 -52.05 -5.95
C ILE A 666 32.47 -50.69 -6.64
N ASP A 667 31.34 -50.01 -6.52
CA ASP A 667 31.19 -48.64 -7.04
C ASP A 667 32.13 -47.69 -6.29
N ILE A 668 33.03 -47.05 -7.04
CA ILE A 668 34.02 -46.08 -6.55
C ILE A 668 33.34 -44.76 -6.14
N PHE A 669 32.23 -44.45 -6.79
CA PHE A 669 31.56 -43.15 -6.72
C PHE A 669 30.13 -43.27 -6.16
N SER A 670 29.89 -44.23 -5.26
CA SER A 670 28.64 -44.26 -4.49
C SER A 670 28.51 -42.99 -3.66
N THR A 671 27.31 -42.39 -3.62
CA THR A 671 27.05 -41.18 -2.83
C THR A 671 27.41 -41.40 -1.36
N VAL A 672 28.31 -40.56 -0.84
CA VAL A 672 28.77 -40.64 0.55
C VAL A 672 27.64 -40.18 1.48
N GLN A 673 27.29 -41.00 2.47
CA GLN A 673 26.32 -40.61 3.49
C GLN A 673 26.94 -39.63 4.49
N PHE A 674 26.12 -38.80 5.14
CA PHE A 674 26.54 -37.84 6.17
C PHE A 674 26.88 -38.53 7.50
N ASN A 675 27.81 -39.48 7.49
CA ASN A 675 28.32 -40.16 8.68
C ASN A 675 29.82 -40.42 8.54
N LYS A 676 30.50 -40.51 9.69
CA LYS A 676 31.94 -40.68 9.79
C LYS A 676 32.43 -41.91 9.02
N VAL A 677 31.77 -43.06 9.23
CA VAL A 677 32.15 -44.34 8.61
C VAL A 677 32.02 -44.31 7.08
N SER A 678 30.97 -43.71 6.50
CA SER A 678 30.83 -43.61 5.04
C SER A 678 31.89 -42.69 4.43
N ILE A 679 32.24 -41.59 5.12
CA ILE A 679 33.27 -40.64 4.67
C ILE A 679 34.62 -41.36 4.60
N LEU A 680 35.00 -42.04 5.68
CA LEU A 680 36.25 -42.80 5.76
C LEU A 680 36.28 -43.97 4.78
N THR A 681 35.16 -44.69 4.64
CA THR A 681 35.01 -45.76 3.65
C THR A 681 35.25 -45.23 2.23
N GLY A 682 34.73 -44.06 1.89
CA GLY A 682 34.95 -43.41 0.59
C GLY A 682 36.44 -43.09 0.34
N ILE A 683 37.13 -42.52 1.33
CA ILE A 683 38.56 -42.19 1.27
C ILE A 683 39.40 -43.47 1.08
N ILE A 684 39.10 -44.52 1.86
CA ILE A 684 39.78 -45.82 1.79
C ILE A 684 39.54 -46.49 0.43
N LYS A 685 38.30 -46.50 -0.08
CA LYS A 685 37.97 -47.05 -1.41
C LYS A 685 38.80 -46.39 -2.53
N ILE A 686 38.88 -45.05 -2.54
CA ILE A 686 39.67 -44.30 -3.53
C ILE A 686 41.16 -44.67 -3.42
N SER A 687 41.67 -44.75 -2.17
CA SER A 687 43.08 -45.05 -1.88
C SER A 687 43.48 -46.46 -2.30
N LEU A 688 42.71 -47.48 -1.90
CA LEU A 688 43.02 -48.89 -2.19
C LEU A 688 42.84 -49.21 -3.68
N LYS A 689 41.86 -48.63 -4.36
CA LYS A 689 41.72 -48.82 -5.81
C LYS A 689 42.82 -48.13 -6.60
N THR A 690 43.28 -46.96 -6.16
CA THR A 690 44.48 -46.35 -6.76
C THR A 690 45.71 -47.23 -6.53
N PHE A 691 45.85 -47.82 -5.34
CA PHE A 691 46.95 -48.74 -5.04
C PHE A 691 46.92 -49.99 -5.91
N LEU A 692 45.76 -50.62 -6.08
CA LEU A 692 45.54 -51.75 -7.00
C LEU A 692 45.96 -51.40 -8.42
N GLU A 693 45.55 -50.24 -8.93
CA GLU A 693 45.88 -49.81 -10.28
C GLU A 693 47.39 -49.54 -10.43
N CYS A 694 48.03 -48.93 -9.43
CA CYS A 694 49.49 -48.73 -9.44
C CYS A 694 50.25 -50.06 -9.45
N VAL A 695 49.79 -51.05 -8.68
CA VAL A 695 50.37 -52.39 -8.65
C VAL A 695 50.16 -53.12 -9.98
N ARG A 696 48.97 -53.01 -10.58
CA ARG A 696 48.63 -53.63 -11.88
C ARG A 696 49.58 -53.20 -13.01
N LEU A 697 50.12 -51.98 -12.94
CA LEU A 697 51.01 -51.41 -13.95
C LEU A 697 52.49 -51.78 -13.76
N ARG A 698 52.85 -52.53 -12.72
CA ARG A 698 54.24 -52.91 -12.42
C ARG A 698 54.48 -54.41 -12.64
N THR A 699 55.76 -54.78 -12.61
CA THR A 699 56.25 -56.16 -12.66
C THR A 699 57.04 -56.42 -11.39
N PHE A 700 56.87 -57.60 -10.79
CA PHE A 700 57.42 -57.92 -9.47
C PHE A 700 58.39 -59.10 -9.52
N GLY A 701 59.42 -59.07 -8.67
CA GLY A 701 60.19 -60.24 -8.28
C GLY A 701 59.61 -60.92 -7.04
N ARG A 702 60.15 -62.08 -6.66
CA ARG A 702 59.71 -62.87 -5.50
C ARG A 702 59.57 -62.03 -4.22
N TYR A 703 60.63 -61.34 -3.82
CA TYR A 703 60.62 -60.51 -2.60
C TYR A 703 59.74 -59.24 -2.74
N GLY A 704 59.46 -58.80 -3.97
CA GLY A 704 58.58 -57.67 -4.24
C GLY A 704 57.13 -58.04 -4.00
N LEU A 705 56.72 -59.24 -4.43
CA LEU A 705 55.43 -59.84 -4.09
C LEU A 705 55.27 -60.01 -2.58
N GLN A 706 56.28 -60.56 -1.91
CA GLN A 706 56.25 -60.76 -0.46
C GLN A 706 56.15 -59.43 0.31
N GLN A 707 56.80 -58.35 -0.15
CA GLN A 707 56.63 -57.03 0.47
C GLN A 707 55.19 -56.50 0.30
N ILE A 708 54.58 -56.66 -0.88
CA ILE A 708 53.17 -56.28 -1.10
C ILE A 708 52.24 -57.08 -0.18
N GLN A 709 52.51 -58.37 0.03
CA GLN A 709 51.75 -59.21 0.98
C GLN A 709 51.83 -58.65 2.41
N VAL A 710 53.03 -58.33 2.88
CA VAL A 710 53.24 -57.73 4.21
C VAL A 710 52.52 -56.38 4.34
N ASP A 711 52.61 -55.51 3.34
CA ASP A 711 51.96 -54.20 3.38
C ASP A 711 50.43 -54.30 3.34
N CYS A 712 49.88 -55.20 2.52
CA CYS A 712 48.43 -55.42 2.46
C CYS A 712 47.91 -55.99 3.77
N HIS A 713 48.61 -56.95 4.37
CA HIS A 713 48.23 -57.49 5.69
C HIS A 713 48.30 -56.42 6.78
N TYR A 714 49.31 -55.55 6.77
CA TYR A 714 49.35 -54.42 7.70
C TYR A 714 48.14 -53.49 7.52
N LEU A 715 47.83 -53.07 6.29
CA LEU A 715 46.65 -52.23 6.05
C LEU A 715 45.35 -52.93 6.47
N GLN A 716 45.25 -54.24 6.29
CA GLN A 716 44.12 -55.06 6.70
C GLN A 716 43.88 -54.99 8.22
N LEU A 717 44.93 -55.04 9.04
CA LEU A 717 44.87 -54.98 10.51
C LEU A 717 44.39 -53.62 11.05
N TYR A 718 44.65 -52.53 10.32
CA TYR A 718 44.39 -51.17 10.81
C TYR A 718 43.21 -50.47 10.12
N LEU A 719 42.91 -50.75 8.84
CA LEU A 719 41.89 -50.01 8.09
C LEU A 719 40.45 -50.46 8.37
N TRP A 720 40.24 -51.71 8.81
CA TRP A 720 38.90 -52.26 9.03
C TRP A 720 38.06 -51.45 10.04
N ARG A 721 38.69 -50.84 11.06
CA ARG A 721 38.02 -50.06 12.11
C ARG A 721 37.30 -48.81 11.58
N PHE A 722 37.71 -48.34 10.40
CA PHE A 722 37.21 -47.12 9.78
C PHE A 722 36.11 -47.37 8.73
N VAL A 723 35.82 -48.64 8.41
CA VAL A 723 34.91 -49.04 7.33
C VAL A 723 33.64 -49.71 7.86
N SER A 724 32.53 -49.58 7.15
CA SER A 724 31.25 -50.21 7.53
C SER A 724 31.21 -51.72 7.33
N ASP A 725 31.85 -52.22 6.27
CA ASP A 725 31.98 -53.63 5.93
C ASP A 725 33.46 -54.04 5.85
N GLU A 726 33.89 -54.91 6.76
CA GLU A 726 35.26 -55.44 6.80
C GLU A 726 35.62 -56.19 5.51
N ASN A 727 34.65 -56.88 4.90
CA ASN A 727 34.87 -57.66 3.69
C ASN A 727 35.29 -56.78 2.51
N LEU A 728 34.86 -55.52 2.49
CA LEU A 728 35.26 -54.58 1.44
C LEU A 728 36.77 -54.35 1.44
N VAL A 729 37.36 -54.14 2.63
CA VAL A 729 38.80 -53.90 2.78
C VAL A 729 39.56 -55.18 2.43
N HIS A 730 39.09 -56.33 2.92
CA HIS A 730 39.67 -57.64 2.61
C HIS A 730 39.68 -57.93 1.11
N CYS A 731 38.54 -57.80 0.43
CA CYS A 731 38.44 -58.07 -1.00
C CYS A 731 39.35 -57.16 -1.83
N LEU A 732 39.39 -55.85 -1.51
CA LEU A 732 40.24 -54.91 -2.25
C LEU A 732 41.74 -55.18 -2.05
N LEU A 733 42.16 -55.56 -0.85
CA LEU A 733 43.56 -55.89 -0.56
C LEU A 733 43.95 -57.24 -1.15
N ASP A 734 43.06 -58.25 -1.12
CA ASP A 734 43.27 -59.54 -1.77
C ASP A 734 43.41 -59.38 -3.30
N GLU A 735 42.61 -58.50 -3.91
CA GLU A 735 42.78 -58.15 -5.33
C GLU A 735 44.14 -57.51 -5.63
N VAL A 736 44.68 -56.69 -4.72
CA VAL A 736 46.02 -56.09 -4.87
C VAL A 736 47.09 -57.18 -4.84
N VAL A 737 47.04 -58.08 -3.85
CA VAL A 737 48.00 -59.20 -3.73
C VAL A 737 47.88 -60.14 -4.93
N GLY A 738 46.66 -60.46 -5.36
CA GLY A 738 46.40 -61.27 -6.54
C GLY A 738 46.95 -60.63 -7.82
N SER A 739 46.75 -59.31 -7.99
CA SER A 739 47.33 -58.54 -9.10
C SER A 739 48.87 -58.58 -9.08
N ALA A 740 49.49 -58.41 -7.91
CA ALA A 740 50.95 -58.52 -7.77
C ALA A 740 51.45 -59.94 -8.10
N ALA A 741 50.75 -60.99 -7.65
CA ALA A 741 51.11 -62.38 -7.91
C ALA A 741 51.05 -62.73 -9.40
N HIS A 742 50.00 -62.28 -10.10
CA HIS A 742 49.88 -62.45 -11.55
C HIS A 742 50.96 -61.72 -12.36
N ARG A 743 51.56 -60.67 -11.79
CA ARG A 743 52.61 -59.84 -12.41
C ARG A 743 54.01 -60.18 -11.88
N CYS A 744 54.13 -61.24 -11.08
CA CYS A 744 55.38 -61.69 -10.52
C CYS A 744 56.09 -62.68 -11.46
N LEU A 745 57.40 -62.52 -11.63
CA LEU A 745 58.23 -63.43 -12.45
C LEU A 745 58.40 -64.82 -11.79
N ASP A 746 58.41 -64.85 -10.45
CA ASP A 746 58.52 -66.07 -9.63
C ASP A 746 57.57 -65.96 -8.42
N PRO A 747 56.29 -66.37 -8.57
CA PRO A 747 55.27 -66.20 -7.54
C PRO A 747 55.45 -67.23 -6.40
N ALA A 748 56.30 -66.90 -5.43
CA ALA A 748 56.44 -67.66 -4.18
C ALA A 748 55.93 -66.82 -2.98
N PRO A 749 54.69 -67.06 -2.50
CA PRO A 749 54.12 -66.30 -1.39
C PRO A 749 54.89 -66.53 -0.08
N MET A 750 54.92 -65.53 0.79
CA MET A 750 55.47 -65.64 2.15
C MET A 750 54.47 -66.36 3.07
N GLU A 751 54.98 -67.11 4.05
CA GLU A 751 54.14 -67.78 5.05
C GLU A 751 53.39 -66.77 5.94
N GLN A 752 52.11 -67.05 6.21
CA GLN A 752 51.24 -66.14 6.97
C GLN A 752 51.76 -65.84 8.38
N SER A 753 52.33 -66.83 9.07
CA SER A 753 52.93 -66.67 10.41
C SER A 753 54.08 -65.67 10.42
N VAL A 754 54.92 -65.66 9.38
CA VAL A 754 56.03 -64.72 9.24
C VAL A 754 55.51 -63.31 8.98
N ILE A 755 54.47 -63.18 8.16
CA ILE A 755 53.79 -61.90 7.87
C ILE A 755 53.19 -61.31 9.16
N GLU A 756 52.52 -62.12 9.96
CA GLU A 756 51.95 -61.70 11.25
C GLU A 756 53.02 -61.16 12.19
N VAL A 757 54.14 -61.87 12.39
CA VAL A 757 55.25 -61.40 13.24
C VAL A 757 55.87 -60.10 12.72
N ILE A 758 56.00 -59.92 11.40
CA ILE A 758 56.53 -58.68 10.82
C ILE A 758 55.56 -57.51 11.04
N CYS A 759 54.25 -57.74 10.93
CA CYS A 759 53.22 -56.72 11.14
C CYS A 759 53.04 -56.36 12.62
N GLU A 760 53.19 -57.30 13.55
CA GLU A 760 53.10 -57.03 15.00
C GLU A 760 54.29 -56.21 15.52
N ARG A 761 55.45 -56.33 14.87
CA ARG A 761 56.67 -55.56 15.21
C ARG A 761 56.70 -54.16 14.58
N GLY A 762 55.87 -53.91 13.58
CA GLY A 762 55.86 -52.69 12.76
C GLY A 762 54.74 -51.76 13.17
#